data_AF-A0A954C3T2-F1
#
_entry.id   AF-A0A954C3T2-F1
#
_cell.length_a   1.000
_cell.length_b   1.000
_cell.length_c   1.000
_cell.angle_alpha   90.00
_cell.angle_beta   90.00
_cell.angle_gamma   90.00
#
_symmetry.space_group_name_H-M   'P 1'
#
loop_
_entity.id
_entity.type
_entity.pdbx_description
1 polymer ?
#
loop_
_entity_poly.entity_id
_entity_poly.type
_entity_poly.pdbx_seq_one_letter_code
_entity_poly.pdbx_strand_id
1 'polypeptide(L)'
;MVRSNENTSSSGSLAVRRIRQSGTYDVGTAHSALELLSENNLYGFLVVSDGLRDVCFFFTRGGLRVVASGYELPTICSRLVQQGVIDKEEARKVARMLQEESNKGKDERGILLERVRLKANMVDDATREILVECFLDCLFWPEPRYEVATGSLESELAGRRDLSALTLSLGITGMIDEVRSKLRTVSEVRRTVSSLHVAVEATAEGRAALEARQLGEGETGKRRMRFLRLVGDEPGIRAPDLAERLKIGELELARTLHELSTEGFVKINRVRKSKREELERIRKMEEAIDHALSQLLRRFRLASDTAENGDTSKAARHMARAGGILLHQGRDDEAVKTFATALKHSEEDLEAREGYVASLFGIGRKDEAAKESDVLGERYLELGMPSRAKGVLERSLLHGDRASGLKLLVKTHLKLRQPKAAVEAGERLVNRLRREGRREEAQNAAASLLAYADPQARRRILRAAGLDSRLSLVLLATLVGIVLAIVPLHEAFSVRDAYAQQARLAKVALGQLAPASRVDELERWRQTFAAQAEANAEIDEVRKHAQQVADQLGAYTHDLRLFDKELGKYFPKWQEKATGLRAFREDLERTTKEVQTPELRGQIVSVLEEVKQFRERGSVQQDQLAALRPGPEAVEAARELRDRFEGDQRLLKRSQVRFRVTSEPNGARVTWKGVTYSSPTPSELRLPLEGEYPLKLELEGYLPVARSLSLAELPDSGELRVVLEADPDAVDEPEDPDEPEEPRVVIRVRDPVPTPPDDPPKQPDPPKQADPPKQADPPPSDPQTSSGGHVENATYEILETFDGELPEGVDIRSSLRFVVKLTLPPTYRCQFTVNNEVRGTRIFLRSIDVRLRTRTSRGWKLQPVVKVSLSDCERKLLQQGERQVMQGFDNVHGISSQGLLDELQEALEDAVLDYRRKTFR
;
A
#
# COMPACT_ATOMS: atom_id res chain seq x y z
N MET A 1 19.02 16.40 1.79
CA MET A 1 19.34 15.84 0.46
C MET A 1 20.16 14.58 0.67
N VAL A 2 19.79 13.45 0.08
CA VAL A 2 20.57 12.18 0.15
C VAL A 2 20.98 11.83 -1.27
N ARG A 3 22.29 11.68 -1.52
CA ARG A 3 22.82 11.13 -2.77
C ARG A 3 23.22 9.67 -2.51
N SER A 4 22.48 8.72 -3.08
CA SER A 4 22.89 7.31 -3.15
C SER A 4 23.77 7.09 -4.39
N ASN A 5 24.76 6.21 -4.26
CA ASN A 5 25.78 5.94 -5.28
C ASN A 5 25.78 4.45 -5.59
N GLU A 6 25.02 4.01 -6.59
CA GLU A 6 24.99 2.61 -7.01
C GLU A 6 26.25 2.26 -7.80
N ASN A 7 26.99 1.24 -7.34
CA ASN A 7 28.09 0.63 -8.09
C ASN A 7 27.70 -0.83 -8.41
N THR A 8 27.13 -1.08 -9.59
CA THR A 8 26.75 -2.44 -10.03
C THR A 8 27.96 -3.19 -10.60
N SER A 9 28.43 -4.22 -9.89
CA SER A 9 29.66 -4.94 -10.22
C SER A 9 29.42 -6.26 -10.98
N SER A 10 29.17 -6.20 -12.29
CA SER A 10 29.34 -7.38 -13.17
C SER A 10 29.50 -7.03 -14.66
N SER A 11 30.55 -7.60 -15.26
CA SER A 11 30.76 -7.81 -16.71
C SER A 11 30.62 -6.62 -17.68
N GLY A 12 31.74 -5.93 -17.94
CA GLY A 12 32.19 -5.55 -19.29
C GLY A 12 31.43 -4.47 -20.07
N SER A 13 30.16 -4.20 -19.78
CA SER A 13 29.47 -3.01 -20.27
C SER A 13 29.90 -1.79 -19.45
N LEU A 14 29.93 -0.62 -20.09
CA LEU A 14 30.06 0.65 -19.38
C LEU A 14 28.78 0.86 -18.56
N ALA A 15 28.79 0.38 -17.31
CA ALA A 15 27.70 0.54 -16.36
C ALA A 15 27.53 2.04 -16.06
N VAL A 16 26.61 2.69 -16.79
CA VAL A 16 26.23 4.07 -16.54
C VAL A 16 25.68 4.15 -15.12
N ARG A 17 26.43 4.82 -14.25
CA ARG A 17 26.09 4.97 -12.84
C ARG A 17 24.73 5.62 -12.71
N ARG A 18 23.75 4.88 -12.19
CA ARG A 18 22.45 5.45 -11.87
C ARG A 18 22.61 6.36 -10.67
N ILE A 19 22.37 7.65 -10.87
CA ILE A 19 22.34 8.63 -9.79
C ILE A 19 20.86 8.89 -9.51
N ARG A 20 20.45 8.67 -8.27
CA ARG A 20 19.10 9.00 -7.79
C ARG A 20 19.19 10.06 -6.69
N GLN A 21 18.22 10.96 -6.66
CA GLN A 21 18.01 11.91 -5.58
C GLN A 21 16.51 12.05 -5.32
N SER A 22 16.12 12.15 -4.05
CA SER A 22 14.75 12.40 -3.65
C SER A 22 14.68 13.35 -2.46
N GLY A 23 13.54 14.01 -2.28
CA GLY A 23 13.33 14.99 -1.22
C GLY A 23 12.07 15.83 -1.40
N THR A 24 12.00 16.94 -0.67
CA THR A 24 11.03 18.02 -0.90
C THR A 24 11.38 18.77 -2.19
N TYR A 25 10.39 19.12 -2.99
CA TYR A 25 10.58 19.88 -4.22
C TYR A 25 10.48 21.38 -3.94
N ASP A 26 11.56 22.10 -4.21
CA ASP A 26 11.75 23.52 -4.03
C ASP A 26 12.64 24.10 -5.15
N VAL A 27 12.86 25.41 -5.15
CA VAL A 27 13.63 26.09 -6.21
C VAL A 27 15.07 25.56 -6.33
N GLY A 28 15.71 25.21 -5.20
CA GLY A 28 17.11 24.73 -5.21
C GLY A 28 17.22 23.29 -5.70
N THR A 29 16.35 22.41 -5.20
CA THR A 29 16.26 21.01 -5.63
C THR A 29 15.79 20.87 -7.08
N ALA A 30 14.89 21.73 -7.56
CA ALA A 30 14.51 21.82 -8.97
C ALA A 30 15.70 22.20 -9.86
N HIS A 31 16.52 23.18 -9.44
CA HIS A 31 17.77 23.52 -10.13
C HIS A 31 18.73 22.33 -10.18
N SER A 32 18.99 21.69 -9.03
CA SER A 32 19.88 20.52 -8.94
C SER A 32 19.38 19.30 -9.71
N ALA A 33 18.07 19.10 -9.83
CA ALA A 33 17.50 18.04 -10.67
C ALA A 33 17.76 18.31 -12.16
N LEU A 34 17.61 19.56 -12.62
CA LEU A 34 17.92 19.96 -13.99
C LEU A 34 19.42 19.90 -14.30
N GLU A 35 20.29 20.28 -13.35
CA GLU A 35 21.75 20.08 -13.44
C GLU A 35 22.09 18.60 -13.61
N LEU A 36 21.59 17.73 -12.73
CA LEU A 36 21.84 16.29 -12.79
C LEU A 36 21.39 15.67 -14.13
N LEU A 37 20.22 16.07 -14.64
CA LEU A 37 19.73 15.62 -15.94
C LEU A 37 20.57 16.18 -17.09
N SER A 38 21.03 17.42 -17.01
CA SER A 38 21.93 18.05 -18.01
C SER A 38 23.27 17.33 -18.09
N GLU A 39 23.90 17.05 -16.95
CA GLU A 39 25.18 16.30 -16.85
C GLU A 39 25.09 14.90 -17.47
N ASN A 40 23.90 14.30 -17.49
CA ASN A 40 23.65 12.95 -17.97
C ASN A 40 23.02 12.90 -19.38
N ASN A 41 23.33 13.90 -20.23
CA ASN A 41 22.85 14.01 -21.62
C ASN A 41 21.32 13.98 -21.76
N LEU A 42 20.59 14.53 -20.78
CA LEU A 42 19.13 14.54 -20.74
C LEU A 42 18.52 13.14 -20.88
N TYR A 43 19.09 12.16 -20.18
CA TYR A 43 18.58 10.79 -20.13
C TYR A 43 18.24 10.35 -18.71
N GLY A 44 16.95 10.43 -18.38
CA GLY A 44 16.46 10.22 -17.02
C GLY A 44 15.00 10.62 -16.86
N PHE A 45 14.54 10.66 -15.62
CA PHE A 45 13.22 11.17 -15.28
C PHE A 45 13.25 12.02 -14.01
N LEU A 46 12.28 12.91 -13.89
CA LEU A 46 11.92 13.63 -12.68
C LEU A 46 10.43 13.42 -12.43
N VAL A 47 10.07 12.72 -11.35
CA VAL A 47 8.69 12.67 -10.85
C VAL A 47 8.55 13.69 -9.73
N VAL A 48 7.50 14.52 -9.77
CA VAL A 48 7.06 15.37 -8.66
C VAL A 48 5.65 14.95 -8.25
N SER A 49 5.38 14.90 -6.95
CA SER A 49 4.10 14.47 -6.38
C SER A 49 3.72 15.29 -5.14
N ASP A 50 2.45 15.69 -5.02
CA ASP A 50 1.86 16.19 -3.77
C ASP A 50 1.05 15.13 -2.99
N GLY A 51 1.11 13.88 -3.47
CA GLY A 51 0.38 12.72 -2.95
C GLY A 51 -0.98 12.48 -3.61
N LEU A 52 -1.65 13.50 -4.16
CA LEU A 52 -2.85 13.32 -4.99
C LEU A 52 -2.51 13.45 -6.48
N ARG A 53 -1.69 14.44 -6.79
CA ARG A 53 -1.27 14.82 -8.14
C ARG A 53 0.19 14.44 -8.34
N ASP A 54 0.48 13.80 -9.46
CA ASP A 54 1.82 13.40 -9.86
C ASP A 54 2.10 13.89 -11.28
N VAL A 55 3.28 14.44 -11.54
CA VAL A 55 3.79 14.74 -12.89
C VAL A 55 5.18 14.11 -13.05
N CYS A 56 5.37 13.39 -14.16
CA CYS A 56 6.62 12.76 -14.55
C CYS A 56 7.18 13.42 -15.82
N PHE A 57 8.32 14.10 -15.69
CA PHE A 57 9.12 14.64 -16.78
C PHE A 57 10.13 13.57 -17.22
N PHE A 58 9.87 12.88 -18.34
CA PHE A 58 10.74 11.83 -18.89
C PHE A 58 11.63 12.40 -20.01
N PHE A 59 12.92 12.49 -19.72
CA PHE A 59 13.94 13.02 -20.63
C PHE A 59 14.56 11.87 -21.43
N THR A 60 14.43 11.95 -22.75
CA THR A 60 15.01 11.01 -23.71
C THR A 60 16.03 11.71 -24.59
N ARG A 61 16.89 10.93 -25.26
CA ARG A 61 17.90 11.44 -26.21
C ARG A 61 17.34 12.28 -27.37
N GLY A 62 16.02 12.22 -27.63
CA GLY A 62 15.37 12.90 -28.75
C GLY A 62 14.03 13.54 -28.37
N GLY A 63 13.83 13.90 -27.10
CA GLY A 63 12.61 14.58 -26.66
C GLY A 63 12.34 14.50 -25.16
N LEU A 64 11.50 15.40 -24.67
CA LEU A 64 10.91 15.37 -23.34
C LEU A 64 9.45 14.92 -23.47
N ARG A 65 9.08 13.82 -22.81
CA ARG A 65 7.68 13.40 -22.65
C ARG A 65 7.25 13.71 -21.21
N VAL A 66 6.19 14.47 -21.03
CA VAL A 66 5.60 14.76 -19.72
C VAL A 66 4.31 13.98 -19.60
N VAL A 67 4.11 13.30 -18.46
CA VAL A 67 2.94 12.48 -18.16
C VAL A 67 2.39 12.87 -16.79
N ALA A 68 1.07 13.01 -16.65
CA ALA A 68 0.43 13.48 -15.42
C ALA A 68 -0.69 12.54 -14.94
N SER A 69 -0.83 12.40 -13.62
CA SER A 69 -1.90 11.66 -12.94
C SER A 69 -2.53 12.56 -11.88
N GLY A 70 -3.85 12.73 -11.93
CA GLY A 70 -4.58 13.67 -11.06
C GLY A 70 -4.35 15.17 -11.37
N TYR A 71 -3.53 15.49 -12.37
CA TYR A 71 -3.27 16.85 -12.86
C TYR A 71 -3.57 16.91 -14.36
N GLU A 72 -4.48 17.80 -14.77
CA GLU A 72 -4.83 17.98 -16.17
C GLU A 72 -3.80 18.90 -16.84
N LEU A 73 -2.99 18.36 -17.76
CA LEU A 73 -2.07 19.15 -18.56
C LEU A 73 -2.85 20.08 -19.51
N PRO A 74 -2.52 21.39 -19.59
CA PRO A 74 -3.09 22.28 -20.59
C PRO A 74 -2.87 21.73 -22.01
N THR A 75 -3.91 21.78 -22.85
CA THR A 75 -3.80 21.29 -24.23
C THR A 75 -3.06 22.29 -25.11
N ILE A 76 -2.37 21.81 -26.14
CA ILE A 76 -1.63 22.67 -27.08
C ILE A 76 -2.61 23.63 -27.78
N CYS A 77 -3.81 23.17 -28.14
CA CYS A 77 -4.87 24.04 -28.66
C CYS A 77 -5.26 25.15 -27.69
N SER A 78 -5.37 24.87 -26.38
CA SER A 78 -5.73 25.91 -25.41
C SER A 78 -4.71 27.05 -25.38
N ARG A 79 -3.41 26.71 -25.46
CA ARG A 79 -2.33 27.69 -25.55
C ARG A 79 -2.33 28.45 -26.89
N LEU A 80 -2.49 27.75 -28.00
CA LEU A 80 -2.55 28.39 -29.32
C LEU A 80 -3.76 29.35 -29.48
N VAL A 81 -4.90 29.04 -28.84
CA VAL A 81 -6.04 29.97 -28.74
C VAL A 81 -5.72 31.18 -27.87
N GLN A 82 -5.03 31.01 -26.74
CA GLN A 82 -4.59 32.11 -25.88
C GLN A 82 -3.59 33.05 -26.61
N GLN A 83 -2.73 32.49 -27.45
CA GLN A 83 -1.77 33.23 -28.29
C GLN A 83 -2.43 33.84 -29.56
N GLY A 84 -3.69 33.52 -29.85
CA GLY A 84 -4.39 33.98 -31.06
C GLY A 84 -3.91 33.35 -32.37
N VAL A 85 -3.22 32.20 -32.31
CA VAL A 85 -2.68 31.47 -33.47
C VAL A 85 -3.76 30.63 -34.17
N ILE A 86 -4.75 30.13 -33.41
CA ILE A 86 -5.95 29.45 -33.92
C ILE A 86 -7.19 29.98 -33.22
N ASP A 87 -8.36 29.81 -33.84
CA ASP A 87 -9.63 30.20 -33.23
C ASP A 87 -10.25 29.10 -32.33
N LYS A 88 -11.33 29.46 -31.62
CA LYS A 88 -12.05 28.55 -30.71
C LYS A 88 -12.82 27.44 -31.44
N GLU A 89 -13.15 27.60 -32.71
CA GLU A 89 -13.81 26.58 -33.52
C GLU A 89 -12.80 25.56 -34.05
N GLU A 90 -11.61 26.00 -34.45
CA GLU A 90 -10.47 25.16 -34.78
C GLU A 90 -10.05 24.28 -33.61
N ALA A 91 -9.92 24.85 -32.40
CA ALA A 91 -9.69 24.07 -31.20
C ALA A 91 -10.80 23.02 -30.94
N ARG A 92 -12.08 23.35 -31.19
CA ARG A 92 -13.20 22.39 -31.12
C ARG A 92 -13.21 21.35 -32.25
N LYS A 93 -12.60 21.64 -33.40
CA LYS A 93 -12.39 20.66 -34.48
C LYS A 93 -11.27 19.70 -34.09
N VAL A 94 -10.15 20.21 -33.57
CA VAL A 94 -9.03 19.37 -33.08
C VAL A 94 -9.47 18.47 -31.92
N ALA A 95 -10.21 18.99 -30.94
CA ALA A 95 -10.73 18.17 -29.84
C ALA A 95 -11.63 16.99 -30.31
N ARG A 96 -12.45 17.21 -31.34
CA ARG A 96 -13.25 16.14 -31.98
C ARG A 96 -12.37 15.14 -32.74
N MET A 97 -11.42 15.64 -33.55
CA MET A 97 -10.47 14.77 -34.25
C MET A 97 -9.61 13.94 -33.28
N LEU A 98 -9.26 14.48 -32.11
CA LEU A 98 -8.52 13.74 -31.07
C LEU A 98 -9.37 12.61 -30.49
N GLN A 99 -10.67 12.83 -30.24
CA GLN A 99 -11.59 11.77 -29.82
C GLN A 99 -11.75 10.67 -30.90
N GLU A 100 -11.83 11.06 -32.18
CA GLU A 100 -11.97 10.13 -33.31
C GLU A 100 -10.66 9.37 -33.64
N GLU A 101 -9.50 10.01 -33.51
CA GLU A 101 -8.19 9.44 -33.86
C GLU A 101 -7.40 8.89 -32.66
N SER A 102 -7.89 9.01 -31.41
CA SER A 102 -7.25 8.47 -30.20
C SER A 102 -6.97 6.96 -30.29
N ASN A 103 -7.82 6.21 -30.99
CA ASN A 103 -7.64 4.77 -31.21
C ASN A 103 -6.51 4.44 -32.20
N LYS A 104 -5.97 5.43 -32.92
CA LYS A 104 -4.89 5.29 -33.90
C LYS A 104 -3.53 5.75 -33.37
N GLY A 105 -3.43 6.05 -32.07
CA GLY A 105 -2.20 6.52 -31.43
C GLY A 105 -1.73 7.92 -31.86
N LYS A 106 -2.58 8.72 -32.51
CA LYS A 106 -2.24 10.11 -32.85
C LYS A 106 -2.43 11.03 -31.66
N ASP A 107 -1.42 11.85 -31.38
CA ASP A 107 -1.47 12.89 -30.37
C ASP A 107 -1.99 14.23 -30.95
N GLU A 108 -2.26 15.18 -30.05
CA GLU A 108 -2.71 16.52 -30.42
C GLU A 108 -1.73 17.22 -31.37
N ARG A 109 -0.42 17.01 -31.15
CA ARG A 109 0.67 17.55 -31.98
C ARG A 109 0.55 17.04 -33.42
N GLY A 110 0.40 15.74 -33.64
CA GLY A 110 0.22 15.16 -34.97
C GLY A 110 -1.00 15.72 -35.71
N ILE A 111 -2.13 15.91 -35.02
CA ILE A 111 -3.35 16.49 -35.61
C ILE A 111 -3.13 17.96 -36.01
N LEU A 112 -2.48 18.76 -35.16
CA LEU A 112 -2.18 20.17 -35.45
C LEU A 112 -1.25 20.34 -36.67
N LEU A 113 -0.25 19.46 -36.82
CA LEU A 113 0.70 19.50 -37.94
C LEU A 113 0.09 18.97 -39.24
N GLU A 114 -0.63 17.85 -39.20
CA GLU A 114 -1.15 17.19 -40.42
C GLU A 114 -2.48 17.77 -40.91
N ARG A 115 -3.42 18.05 -39.98
CA ARG A 115 -4.80 18.43 -40.30
C ARG A 115 -4.99 19.94 -40.34
N VAL A 116 -4.49 20.64 -39.31
CA VAL A 116 -4.58 22.11 -39.22
C VAL A 116 -3.44 22.79 -40.00
N ARG A 117 -2.36 22.05 -40.32
CA ARG A 117 -1.19 22.53 -41.09
C ARG A 117 -0.46 23.70 -40.42
N LEU A 118 -0.45 23.73 -39.09
CA LEU A 118 0.38 24.68 -38.35
C LEU A 118 1.87 24.38 -38.56
N LYS A 119 2.71 25.42 -38.47
CA LYS A 119 4.16 25.26 -38.54
C LYS A 119 4.66 24.55 -37.28
N ALA A 120 5.60 23.62 -37.44
CA ALA A 120 6.17 22.84 -36.34
C ALA A 120 6.68 23.72 -35.18
N ASN A 121 7.36 24.83 -35.49
CA ASN A 121 7.86 25.73 -34.46
C ASN A 121 6.75 26.34 -33.59
N MET A 122 5.60 26.73 -34.16
CA MET A 122 4.47 27.28 -33.37
C MET A 122 3.91 26.25 -32.39
N VAL A 123 3.79 24.99 -32.82
CA VAL A 123 3.29 23.88 -32.00
C VAL A 123 4.32 23.50 -30.92
N ASP A 124 5.60 23.45 -31.28
CA ASP A 124 6.70 23.12 -30.36
C ASP A 124 6.98 24.26 -29.36
N ASP A 125 6.82 25.53 -29.76
CA ASP A 125 6.92 26.71 -28.88
C ASP A 125 5.76 26.73 -27.86
N ALA A 126 4.52 26.54 -28.31
CA ALA A 126 3.36 26.42 -27.41
C ALA A 126 3.49 25.22 -26.45
N THR A 127 4.01 24.09 -26.94
CA THR A 127 4.32 22.93 -26.09
C THR A 127 5.41 23.28 -25.06
N ARG A 128 6.50 23.94 -25.47
CA ARG A 128 7.56 24.39 -24.55
C ARG A 128 6.99 25.24 -23.43
N GLU A 129 6.18 26.25 -23.74
CA GLU A 129 5.58 27.13 -22.72
C GLU A 129 4.75 26.34 -21.68
N ILE A 130 3.88 25.42 -22.14
CA ILE A 130 3.09 24.56 -21.24
C ILE A 130 3.99 23.71 -20.34
N LEU A 131 5.07 23.13 -20.88
CA LEU A 131 6.00 22.32 -20.09
C LEU A 131 6.84 23.14 -19.10
N VAL A 132 7.22 24.38 -19.46
CA VAL A 132 7.90 25.33 -18.56
C VAL A 132 6.98 25.74 -17.41
N GLU A 133 5.71 26.03 -17.68
CA GLU A 133 4.74 26.36 -16.64
C GLU A 133 4.47 25.16 -15.73
N CYS A 134 4.13 24.00 -16.28
CA CYS A 134 3.86 22.78 -15.51
C CYS A 134 5.03 22.40 -14.57
N PHE A 135 6.29 22.57 -15.01
CA PHE A 135 7.47 22.34 -14.18
C PHE A 135 7.58 23.30 -12.98
N LEU A 136 7.14 24.55 -13.16
CA LEU A 136 7.15 25.61 -12.15
C LEU A 136 5.90 25.60 -11.25
N ASP A 137 4.73 25.22 -11.78
CA ASP A 137 3.47 25.03 -11.03
C ASP A 137 3.66 24.03 -9.88
N CYS A 138 4.44 22.96 -10.15
CA CYS A 138 4.84 21.95 -9.17
C CYS A 138 5.50 22.52 -7.91
N LEU A 139 6.08 23.73 -7.94
CA LEU A 139 6.70 24.39 -6.77
C LEU A 139 5.67 25.00 -5.81
N PHE A 140 4.42 25.18 -6.25
CA PHE A 140 3.35 25.82 -5.47
C PHE A 140 2.31 24.84 -4.90
N TRP A 141 2.46 23.56 -5.26
CA TRP A 141 1.67 22.45 -4.74
C TRP A 141 1.79 22.30 -3.21
N PRO A 142 0.87 21.57 -2.54
CA PRO A 142 0.92 21.36 -1.09
C PRO A 142 2.03 20.37 -0.68
N GLU A 143 3.19 20.93 -0.32
CA GLU A 143 4.36 20.20 0.19
C GLU A 143 4.86 19.10 -0.77
N PRO A 144 5.22 19.49 -2.01
CA PRO A 144 5.59 18.55 -3.06
C PRO A 144 6.87 17.80 -2.71
N ARG A 145 6.94 16.54 -3.13
CA ARG A 145 8.14 15.70 -3.06
C ARG A 145 8.54 15.29 -4.47
N TYR A 146 9.83 15.03 -4.66
CA TYR A 146 10.36 14.61 -5.96
C TYR A 146 11.27 13.39 -5.84
N GLU A 147 11.40 12.70 -6.97
CA GLU A 147 12.42 11.71 -7.26
C GLU A 147 12.98 11.97 -8.66
N VAL A 148 14.30 12.18 -8.75
CA VAL A 148 15.03 12.28 -10.02
C VAL A 148 15.99 11.11 -10.14
N ALA A 149 16.04 10.50 -11.33
CA ALA A 149 16.90 9.36 -11.61
C ALA A 149 17.46 9.44 -13.03
N THR A 150 18.71 9.04 -13.21
CA THR A 150 19.33 8.87 -14.54
C THR A 150 19.04 7.47 -15.11
N GLY A 151 18.77 7.38 -16.41
CA GLY A 151 18.47 6.12 -17.11
C GLY A 151 17.05 5.99 -17.67
N SER A 152 16.70 4.77 -18.11
CA SER A 152 15.36 4.43 -18.60
C SER A 152 14.32 4.44 -17.47
N LEU A 153 13.13 4.95 -17.77
CA LEU A 153 11.93 4.76 -16.94
C LEU A 153 11.53 3.27 -16.89
N GLU A 154 10.77 2.88 -15.86
CA GLU A 154 10.08 1.59 -15.83
C GLU A 154 9.07 1.51 -16.99
N SER A 155 9.03 0.36 -17.68
CA SER A 155 8.26 0.19 -18.93
C SER A 155 6.75 0.38 -18.76
N GLU A 156 6.23 0.13 -17.56
CA GLU A 156 4.81 0.27 -17.21
C GLU A 156 4.29 1.70 -17.44
N LEU A 157 5.07 2.72 -17.04
CA LEU A 157 4.68 4.13 -17.21
C LEU A 157 4.66 4.58 -18.66
N ALA A 158 5.46 3.95 -19.54
CA ALA A 158 5.47 4.28 -20.96
C ALA A 158 4.18 3.81 -21.68
N GLY A 159 3.59 2.71 -21.22
CA GLY A 159 2.40 2.05 -21.80
C GLY A 159 1.05 2.57 -21.32
N ARG A 160 0.99 3.33 -20.22
CA ARG A 160 -0.26 3.91 -19.70
C ARG A 160 -0.84 4.97 -20.64
N ARG A 161 -1.97 4.64 -21.27
CA ARG A 161 -2.77 5.53 -22.16
C ARG A 161 -3.85 6.33 -21.41
N ASP A 162 -4.10 6.00 -20.15
CA ASP A 162 -5.09 6.65 -19.26
C ASP A 162 -4.61 7.98 -18.65
N LEU A 163 -3.35 8.37 -18.93
CA LEU A 163 -2.69 9.53 -18.36
C LEU A 163 -2.58 10.65 -19.40
N SER A 164 -2.77 11.90 -18.97
CA SER A 164 -2.48 13.07 -19.81
C SER A 164 -1.00 13.10 -20.18
N ALA A 165 -0.67 13.21 -21.47
CA ALA A 165 0.71 13.21 -21.95
C ALA A 165 0.97 14.29 -23.01
N LEU A 166 2.14 14.93 -22.91
CA LEU A 166 2.65 15.90 -23.89
C LEU A 166 4.08 15.53 -24.29
N THR A 167 4.44 15.71 -25.56
CA THR A 167 5.79 15.39 -26.08
C THR A 167 6.40 16.56 -26.82
N LEU A 168 7.58 16.99 -26.37
CA LEU A 168 8.42 18.00 -27.01
C LEU A 168 9.65 17.30 -27.63
N SER A 169 9.67 17.14 -28.97
CA SER A 169 10.73 16.41 -29.67
C SER A 169 12.06 17.18 -29.79
N LEU A 170 12.02 18.51 -29.82
CA LEU A 170 13.20 19.37 -30.02
C LEU A 170 13.19 20.55 -29.05
N GLY A 171 14.36 21.15 -28.79
CA GLY A 171 14.46 22.35 -27.98
C GLY A 171 14.43 22.15 -26.45
N ILE A 172 14.67 20.92 -25.95
CA ILE A 172 14.72 20.63 -24.50
C ILE A 172 15.72 21.54 -23.78
N THR A 173 16.89 21.80 -24.37
CA THR A 173 17.89 22.72 -23.78
C THR A 173 17.32 24.12 -23.58
N GLY A 174 16.60 24.65 -24.58
CA GLY A 174 15.92 25.95 -24.48
C GLY A 174 14.83 25.95 -23.40
N MET A 175 14.07 24.85 -23.25
CA MET A 175 13.12 24.67 -22.16
C MET A 175 13.81 24.72 -20.79
N ILE A 176 14.93 24.01 -20.62
CA ILE A 176 15.69 23.97 -19.37
C ILE A 176 16.29 25.33 -19.03
N ASP A 177 16.84 26.04 -20.01
CA ASP A 177 17.41 27.38 -19.81
C ASP A 177 16.32 28.42 -19.50
N GLU A 178 15.15 28.30 -20.11
CA GLU A 178 13.96 29.12 -19.79
C GLU A 178 13.47 28.86 -18.35
N VAL A 179 13.40 27.59 -17.92
CA VAL A 179 13.09 27.23 -16.52
C VAL A 179 14.14 27.79 -15.57
N ARG A 180 15.44 27.60 -15.83
CA ARG A 180 16.55 28.13 -14.99
C ARG A 180 16.47 29.65 -14.84
N SER A 181 16.15 30.36 -15.92
CA SER A 181 15.92 31.81 -15.91
C SER A 181 14.73 32.17 -15.01
N LYS A 182 13.57 31.52 -15.20
CA LYS A 182 12.34 31.75 -14.43
C LYS A 182 12.45 31.32 -12.96
N LEU A 183 13.27 30.33 -12.61
CA LEU A 183 13.48 29.89 -11.21
C LEU A 183 13.98 31.03 -10.30
N ARG A 184 14.70 32.02 -10.84
CA ARG A 184 15.14 33.21 -10.09
C ARG A 184 13.95 34.07 -9.63
N THR A 185 13.05 34.43 -10.55
CA THR A 185 11.86 35.24 -10.20
C THR A 185 10.85 34.43 -9.39
N VAL A 186 10.73 33.13 -9.64
CA VAL A 186 9.90 32.23 -8.83
C VAL A 186 10.41 32.10 -7.38
N SER A 187 11.71 32.27 -7.13
CA SER A 187 12.27 32.33 -5.78
C SER A 187 11.71 33.49 -4.96
N GLU A 188 11.51 34.66 -5.58
CA GLU A 188 10.94 35.85 -4.92
C GLU A 188 9.44 35.66 -4.65
N VAL A 189 8.70 35.15 -5.64
CA VAL A 189 7.29 34.75 -5.48
C VAL A 189 7.12 33.76 -4.32
N ARG A 190 7.96 32.71 -4.26
CA ARG A 190 7.94 31.66 -3.21
C ARG A 190 8.24 32.17 -1.80
N ARG A 191 8.92 33.31 -1.64
CA ARG A 191 9.12 33.95 -0.31
C ARG A 191 7.82 34.54 0.23
N THR A 192 6.94 35.03 -0.67
CA THR A 192 5.64 35.61 -0.32
C THR A 192 4.55 34.53 -0.29
N VAL A 193 4.49 33.71 -1.34
CA VAL A 193 3.51 32.65 -1.54
C VAL A 193 4.22 31.30 -1.51
N SER A 194 4.47 30.79 -0.30
CA SER A 194 5.19 29.51 -0.11
C SER A 194 4.43 28.30 -0.65
N SER A 195 3.11 28.37 -0.73
CA SER A 195 2.20 27.36 -1.30
C SER A 195 0.83 28.00 -1.56
N LEU A 196 0.02 27.41 -2.42
CA LEU A 196 -1.37 27.88 -2.64
C LEU A 196 -2.38 27.40 -1.58
N HIS A 197 -1.95 26.83 -0.46
CA HIS A 197 -2.85 26.53 0.66
C HIS A 197 -3.07 27.76 1.56
N VAL A 198 -3.63 28.81 0.96
CA VAL A 198 -3.87 30.14 1.56
C VAL A 198 -5.28 30.63 1.23
N ALA A 199 -5.82 31.46 2.12
CA ALA A 199 -7.03 32.25 1.93
C ALA A 199 -6.61 33.69 1.58
N VAL A 200 -7.41 34.34 0.74
CA VAL A 200 -7.10 35.65 0.17
C VAL A 200 -8.19 36.63 0.55
N GLU A 201 -7.81 37.80 1.05
CA GLU A 201 -8.71 38.88 1.45
C GLU A 201 -8.28 40.19 0.79
N ALA A 202 -9.24 40.98 0.29
CA ALA A 202 -8.96 42.32 -0.21
C ALA A 202 -8.73 43.26 0.97
N THR A 203 -7.66 44.05 0.92
CA THR A 203 -7.38 45.09 1.93
C THR A 203 -8.30 46.31 1.71
N ALA A 204 -8.27 47.27 2.62
CA ALA A 204 -8.94 48.56 2.40
C ALA A 204 -8.47 49.25 1.11
N GLU A 205 -7.15 49.24 0.86
CA GLU A 205 -6.54 49.77 -0.36
C GLU A 205 -6.97 48.98 -1.61
N GLY A 206 -7.04 47.65 -1.53
CA GLY A 206 -7.52 46.79 -2.62
C GLY A 206 -8.98 47.03 -2.98
N ARG A 207 -9.84 47.28 -1.99
CA ARG A 207 -11.25 47.64 -2.19
C ARG A 207 -11.40 49.03 -2.82
N ALA A 208 -10.68 50.04 -2.31
CA ALA A 208 -10.66 51.37 -2.90
C ALA A 208 -10.14 51.38 -4.36
N ALA A 209 -9.09 50.60 -4.65
CA ALA A 209 -8.55 50.47 -6.01
C ALA A 209 -9.54 49.77 -6.98
N LEU A 210 -10.32 48.80 -6.48
CA LEU A 210 -11.37 48.13 -7.24
C LEU A 210 -12.52 49.08 -7.59
N GLU A 211 -12.93 49.94 -6.66
CA GLU A 211 -13.95 51.00 -6.88
C GLU A 211 -13.45 52.06 -7.86
N ALA A 212 -12.24 52.58 -7.65
CA ALA A 212 -11.61 53.59 -8.50
C ALA A 212 -11.22 53.06 -9.90
N ARG A 213 -11.21 51.73 -10.09
CA ARG A 213 -10.74 51.01 -11.29
C ARG A 213 -9.26 51.27 -11.63
N GLN A 214 -8.43 51.59 -10.64
CA GLN A 214 -7.03 51.99 -10.79
C GLN A 214 -6.07 50.82 -10.57
N LEU A 215 -6.14 49.78 -11.41
CA LEU A 215 -5.27 48.59 -11.32
C LEU A 215 -4.33 48.42 -12.54
N GLY A 216 -4.03 49.53 -13.21
CA GLY A 216 -3.22 49.57 -14.44
C GLY A 216 -4.06 49.48 -15.73
N GLU A 217 -3.42 49.75 -16.85
CA GLU A 217 -4.05 49.75 -18.18
C GLU A 217 -3.96 48.38 -18.87
N GLY A 218 -4.75 48.19 -19.93
CA GLY A 218 -4.68 46.99 -20.79
C GLY A 218 -5.23 45.71 -20.16
N GLU A 219 -4.77 44.56 -20.68
CA GLU A 219 -5.24 43.23 -20.23
C GLU A 219 -4.75 42.85 -18.83
N THR A 220 -3.56 43.31 -18.42
CA THR A 220 -3.04 43.10 -17.05
C THR A 220 -3.95 43.78 -16.02
N GLY A 221 -4.32 45.05 -16.26
CA GLY A 221 -5.29 45.76 -15.43
C GLY A 221 -6.65 45.07 -15.37
N LYS A 222 -7.17 44.56 -16.50
CA LYS A 222 -8.42 43.77 -16.53
C LYS A 222 -8.31 42.46 -15.74
N ARG A 223 -7.16 41.76 -15.79
CA ARG A 223 -6.92 40.54 -14.98
C ARG A 223 -6.89 40.89 -13.49
N ARG A 224 -6.14 41.91 -13.09
CA ARG A 224 -6.09 42.41 -11.70
C ARG A 224 -7.47 42.84 -11.19
N MET A 225 -8.24 43.59 -11.99
CA MET A 225 -9.64 43.95 -11.69
C MET A 225 -10.55 42.73 -11.51
N ARG A 226 -10.43 41.70 -12.36
CA ARG A 226 -11.23 40.47 -12.21
C ARG A 226 -10.83 39.68 -10.96
N PHE A 227 -9.52 39.62 -10.67
CA PHE A 227 -8.98 38.97 -9.48
C PHE A 227 -9.49 39.64 -8.20
N LEU A 228 -9.26 40.95 -8.06
CA LEU A 228 -9.67 41.70 -6.87
C LEU A 228 -11.18 41.76 -6.71
N ARG A 229 -11.96 41.72 -7.80
CA ARG A 229 -13.42 41.56 -7.71
C ARG A 229 -13.79 40.25 -7.04
N LEU A 230 -13.30 39.10 -7.51
CA LEU A 230 -13.62 37.80 -6.90
C LEU A 230 -13.20 37.72 -5.42
N VAL A 231 -12.06 38.32 -5.06
CA VAL A 231 -11.56 38.36 -3.67
C VAL A 231 -12.34 39.35 -2.79
N GLY A 232 -12.90 40.41 -3.39
CA GLY A 232 -13.79 41.36 -2.70
C GLY A 232 -15.21 40.81 -2.53
N ASP A 233 -15.73 40.12 -3.53
CA ASP A 233 -17.06 39.47 -3.53
C ASP A 233 -17.09 38.29 -2.54
N GLU A 234 -15.98 37.54 -2.40
CA GLU A 234 -15.85 36.41 -1.47
C GLU A 234 -14.56 36.53 -0.60
N PRO A 235 -14.59 37.34 0.48
CA PRO A 235 -13.45 37.46 1.39
C PRO A 235 -13.07 36.12 2.03
N GLY A 236 -11.77 35.79 1.98
CA GLY A 236 -11.26 34.52 2.51
C GLY A 236 -11.35 33.35 1.53
N ILE A 237 -11.71 33.59 0.25
CA ILE A 237 -11.66 32.57 -0.80
C ILE A 237 -10.29 31.87 -0.83
N ARG A 238 -10.30 30.54 -0.91
CA ARG A 238 -9.06 29.75 -0.96
C ARG A 238 -8.43 29.91 -2.33
N ALA A 239 -7.11 30.03 -2.37
CA ALA A 239 -6.39 30.24 -3.63
C ALA A 239 -6.64 29.14 -4.71
N PRO A 240 -6.82 27.83 -4.40
CA PRO A 240 -7.15 26.83 -5.42
C PRO A 240 -8.52 27.08 -6.07
N ASP A 241 -9.53 27.44 -5.28
CA ASP A 241 -10.89 27.77 -5.75
C ASP A 241 -10.85 29.04 -6.64
N LEU A 242 -9.99 29.99 -6.28
CA LEU A 242 -9.73 31.20 -7.07
C LEU A 242 -9.01 30.88 -8.40
N ALA A 243 -8.08 29.91 -8.43
CA ALA A 243 -7.43 29.41 -9.64
C ALA A 243 -8.45 28.85 -10.62
N GLU A 244 -9.35 27.97 -10.15
CA GLU A 244 -10.38 27.31 -10.94
C GLU A 244 -11.35 28.32 -11.56
N ARG A 245 -11.84 29.28 -10.76
CA ARG A 245 -12.76 30.34 -11.23
C ARG A 245 -12.12 31.27 -12.26
N LEU A 246 -10.84 31.59 -12.11
CA LEU A 246 -10.10 32.44 -13.04
C LEU A 246 -9.59 31.68 -14.28
N LYS A 247 -9.47 30.34 -14.19
CA LYS A 247 -8.87 29.45 -15.19
C LYS A 247 -7.41 29.80 -15.50
N ILE A 248 -6.64 30.02 -14.44
CA ILE A 248 -5.19 30.31 -14.48
C ILE A 248 -4.41 29.21 -13.75
N GLY A 249 -3.18 28.95 -14.18
CA GLY A 249 -2.29 27.96 -13.54
C GLY A 249 -1.72 28.44 -12.21
N GLU A 250 -1.19 27.50 -11.41
CA GLU A 250 -0.66 27.78 -10.07
C GLU A 250 0.43 28.87 -10.04
N LEU A 251 1.34 28.89 -11.02
CA LEU A 251 2.39 29.91 -11.13
C LEU A 251 1.82 31.30 -11.42
N GLU A 252 0.84 31.42 -12.32
CA GLU A 252 0.22 32.72 -12.65
C GLU A 252 -0.57 33.26 -11.46
N LEU A 253 -1.30 32.39 -10.76
CA LEU A 253 -1.97 32.72 -9.51
C LEU A 253 -0.97 33.15 -8.42
N ALA A 254 0.11 32.39 -8.20
CA ALA A 254 1.11 32.74 -7.19
C ALA A 254 1.82 34.06 -7.49
N ARG A 255 2.10 34.36 -8.77
CA ARG A 255 2.61 35.67 -9.22
C ARG A 255 1.61 36.79 -8.96
N THR A 256 0.35 36.61 -9.37
CA THR A 256 -0.71 37.60 -9.15
C THR A 256 -0.90 37.90 -7.66
N LEU A 257 -0.88 36.85 -6.82
CA LEU A 257 -0.92 36.99 -5.36
C LEU A 257 0.31 37.71 -4.80
N HIS A 258 1.51 37.40 -5.29
CA HIS A 258 2.73 38.09 -4.88
C HIS A 258 2.69 39.58 -5.24
N GLU A 259 2.39 39.92 -6.50
CA GLU A 259 2.26 41.30 -6.98
C GLU A 259 1.22 42.09 -6.18
N LEU A 260 -0.01 41.60 -6.07
CA LEU A 260 -1.08 42.32 -5.37
C LEU A 260 -0.84 42.40 -3.85
N SER A 261 -0.05 41.48 -3.27
CA SER A 261 0.33 41.51 -1.85
C SER A 261 1.48 42.49 -1.60
N THR A 262 2.47 42.58 -2.49
CA THR A 262 3.53 43.59 -2.40
C THR A 262 3.03 45.01 -2.70
N GLU A 263 2.00 45.14 -3.54
CA GLU A 263 1.27 46.39 -3.78
C GLU A 263 0.26 46.75 -2.68
N GLY A 264 0.10 45.92 -1.63
CA GLY A 264 -0.77 46.19 -0.48
C GLY A 264 -2.27 45.89 -0.71
N PHE A 265 -2.68 45.49 -1.91
CA PHE A 265 -4.08 45.27 -2.28
C PHE A 265 -4.71 43.97 -1.75
N VAL A 266 -3.93 42.92 -1.51
CA VAL A 266 -4.44 41.67 -0.90
C VAL A 266 -3.62 41.21 0.31
N LYS A 267 -4.33 40.68 1.30
CA LYS A 267 -3.75 39.99 2.44
C LYS A 267 -3.82 38.49 2.19
N ILE A 268 -2.71 37.79 2.44
CA ILE A 268 -2.58 36.34 2.25
C ILE A 268 -2.52 35.66 3.62
N ASN A 269 -3.59 34.97 4.00
CA ASN A 269 -3.69 34.26 5.26
C ASN A 269 -3.41 32.76 5.05
N ARG A 270 -2.48 32.16 5.80
CA ARG A 270 -2.23 30.71 5.73
C ARG A 270 -3.41 29.96 6.35
N VAL A 271 -4.06 29.11 5.57
CA VAL A 271 -5.14 28.25 6.06
C VAL A 271 -4.52 27.09 6.83
N ARG A 272 -4.92 26.90 8.08
CA ARG A 272 -4.64 25.65 8.79
C ARG A 272 -5.66 24.61 8.29
N LYS A 273 -5.16 23.53 7.67
CA LYS A 273 -6.00 22.39 7.26
C LYS A 273 -6.83 21.92 8.47
N SER A 274 -8.12 21.70 8.27
CA SER A 274 -8.94 21.05 9.31
C SER A 274 -8.58 19.57 9.38
N LYS A 275 -8.62 18.96 10.58
CA LYS A 275 -8.34 17.52 10.76
C LYS A 275 -9.22 16.64 9.84
N ARG A 276 -10.45 17.09 9.57
CA ARG A 276 -11.38 16.43 8.63
C ARG A 276 -10.87 16.47 7.19
N GLU A 277 -10.41 17.61 6.71
CA GLU A 277 -9.82 17.76 5.37
C GLU A 277 -8.54 16.93 5.22
N GLU A 278 -7.69 16.86 6.25
CA GLU A 278 -6.49 16.01 6.23
C GLU A 278 -6.84 14.52 6.14
N LEU A 279 -7.79 14.04 6.96
CA LEU A 279 -8.25 12.65 6.90
C LEU A 279 -8.91 12.31 5.55
N GLU A 280 -9.67 13.24 4.95
CA GLU A 280 -10.23 13.05 3.61
C GLU A 280 -9.14 13.04 2.53
N ARG A 281 -8.12 13.90 2.63
CA ARG A 281 -6.94 13.89 1.75
C ARG A 281 -6.20 12.55 1.86
N ILE A 282 -5.92 12.08 3.08
CA ILE A 282 -5.29 10.77 3.33
C ILE A 282 -6.09 9.66 2.64
N ARG A 283 -7.40 9.63 2.84
CA ARG A 283 -8.28 8.64 2.21
C ARG A 283 -8.20 8.69 0.67
N LYS A 284 -8.30 9.88 0.06
CA LYS A 284 -8.17 10.07 -1.39
C LYS A 284 -6.80 9.61 -1.92
N MET A 285 -5.71 9.84 -1.16
CA MET A 285 -4.37 9.37 -1.51
C MET A 285 -4.25 7.84 -1.45
N GLU A 286 -4.93 7.17 -0.52
CA GLU A 286 -4.98 5.71 -0.44
C GLU A 286 -5.82 5.09 -1.56
N GLU A 287 -7.00 5.65 -1.84
CA GLU A 287 -7.88 5.19 -2.92
C GLU A 287 -7.23 5.34 -4.31
N ALA A 288 -6.41 6.38 -4.51
CA ALA A 288 -5.69 6.62 -5.76
C ALA A 288 -4.25 6.05 -5.80
N ILE A 289 -3.84 5.21 -4.84
CA ILE A 289 -2.43 4.83 -4.69
C ILE A 289 -1.90 3.96 -5.84
N ASP A 290 -2.73 3.05 -6.36
CA ASP A 290 -2.36 2.14 -7.44
C ASP A 290 -2.32 2.85 -8.81
N HIS A 291 -2.92 4.05 -8.90
CA HIS A 291 -2.88 4.91 -10.09
C HIS A 291 -1.74 5.95 -10.08
N ALA A 292 -0.95 6.01 -9.01
CA ALA A 292 0.18 6.93 -8.86
C ALA A 292 1.27 6.71 -9.93
N LEU A 293 1.98 7.77 -10.32
CA LEU A 293 3.18 7.65 -11.17
C LEU A 293 4.39 7.19 -10.36
N SER A 294 4.43 7.48 -9.07
CA SER A 294 5.38 6.90 -8.12
C SER A 294 4.65 6.52 -6.84
N GLN A 295 4.34 5.22 -6.70
CA GLN A 295 3.81 4.67 -5.45
C GLN A 295 4.74 4.96 -4.27
N LEU A 296 6.05 5.00 -4.50
CA LEU A 296 7.06 5.28 -3.49
C LEU A 296 6.90 6.68 -2.87
N LEU A 297 6.83 7.73 -3.71
CA LEU A 297 6.61 9.10 -3.23
C LEU A 297 5.26 9.24 -2.50
N ARG A 298 4.21 8.61 -3.03
CA ARG A 298 2.87 8.66 -2.44
C ARG A 298 2.79 7.91 -1.09
N ARG A 299 3.47 6.77 -0.93
CA ARG A 299 3.60 6.07 0.36
C ARG A 299 4.39 6.89 1.38
N PHE A 300 5.47 7.54 0.98
CA PHE A 300 6.21 8.46 1.85
C PHE A 300 5.37 9.67 2.29
N ARG A 301 4.49 10.18 1.43
CA ARG A 301 3.51 11.23 1.79
C ARG A 301 2.47 10.71 2.77
N LEU A 302 1.82 9.60 2.44
CA LEU A 302 0.82 8.95 3.29
C LEU A 302 1.34 8.64 4.70
N ALA A 303 2.58 8.16 4.81
CA ALA A 303 3.22 7.91 6.09
C ALA A 303 3.43 9.18 6.93
N SER A 304 3.81 10.31 6.30
CA SER A 304 3.92 11.61 6.99
C SER A 304 2.54 12.06 7.50
N ASP A 305 1.55 12.15 6.60
CA ASP A 305 0.23 12.69 6.90
C ASP A 305 -0.53 11.84 7.94
N THR A 306 -0.34 10.51 7.93
CA THR A 306 -0.93 9.60 8.94
C THR A 306 -0.22 9.69 10.29
N ALA A 307 1.11 9.83 10.32
CA ALA A 307 1.86 10.04 11.57
C ALA A 307 1.51 11.40 12.21
N GLU A 308 1.41 12.46 11.41
CA GLU A 308 0.99 13.80 11.84
C GLU A 308 -0.45 13.80 12.40
N ASN A 309 -1.32 12.94 11.89
CA ASN A 309 -2.68 12.72 12.40
C ASN A 309 -2.77 11.74 13.60
N GLY A 310 -1.65 11.16 14.03
CA GLY A 310 -1.53 10.29 15.21
C GLY A 310 -1.69 8.79 14.95
N ASP A 311 -1.89 8.34 13.70
CA ASP A 311 -2.00 6.91 13.35
C ASP A 311 -0.62 6.34 12.99
N THR A 312 0.20 6.11 14.02
CA THR A 312 1.58 5.64 13.86
C THR A 312 1.64 4.21 13.30
N SER A 313 0.65 3.35 13.61
CA SER A 313 0.58 2.00 13.05
C SER A 313 0.34 2.01 11.54
N LYS A 314 -0.52 2.90 11.04
CA LYS A 314 -0.76 3.06 9.60
C LYS A 314 0.43 3.72 8.90
N ALA A 315 1.09 4.68 9.55
CA ALA A 315 2.33 5.27 9.06
C ALA A 315 3.45 4.22 8.92
N ALA A 316 3.60 3.32 9.91
CA ALA A 316 4.54 2.21 9.86
C ALA A 316 4.31 1.29 8.67
N ARG A 317 3.05 0.89 8.40
CA ARG A 317 2.69 0.05 7.24
C ARG A 317 2.98 0.72 5.90
N HIS A 318 2.71 2.02 5.75
CA HIS A 318 3.03 2.75 4.53
C HIS A 318 4.54 2.86 4.31
N MET A 319 5.33 3.08 5.37
CA MET A 319 6.80 3.01 5.32
C MET A 319 7.30 1.60 5.01
N ALA A 320 6.74 0.54 5.61
CA ALA A 320 7.12 -0.85 5.34
C ALA A 320 6.95 -1.18 3.85
N ARG A 321 5.80 -0.84 3.27
CA ARG A 321 5.53 -1.03 1.83
C ARG A 321 6.44 -0.20 0.94
N ALA A 322 6.79 1.03 1.35
CA ALA A 322 7.81 1.83 0.65
C ALA A 322 9.20 1.16 0.69
N GLY A 323 9.59 0.58 1.82
CA GLY A 323 10.80 -0.23 1.97
C GLY A 323 10.77 -1.47 1.08
N GLY A 324 9.62 -2.12 0.94
CA GLY A 324 9.42 -3.26 0.03
C GLY A 324 9.64 -2.89 -1.44
N ILE A 325 9.09 -1.76 -1.89
CA ILE A 325 9.32 -1.23 -3.25
C ILE A 325 10.82 -0.95 -3.47
N LEU A 326 11.49 -0.31 -2.51
CA LEU A 326 12.94 -0.05 -2.58
C LEU A 326 13.76 -1.35 -2.68
N LEU A 327 13.42 -2.36 -1.88
CA LEU A 327 14.07 -3.67 -1.90
C LEU A 327 13.86 -4.39 -3.25
N HIS A 328 12.67 -4.32 -3.83
CA HIS A 328 12.40 -4.86 -5.18
C HIS A 328 13.15 -4.10 -6.29
N GLN A 329 13.41 -2.81 -6.11
CA GLN A 329 14.27 -2.01 -7.00
C GLN A 329 15.78 -2.24 -6.76
N GLY A 330 16.18 -3.09 -5.79
CA GLY A 330 17.58 -3.34 -5.43
C GLY A 330 18.24 -2.21 -4.63
N ARG A 331 17.45 -1.30 -4.07
CA ARG A 331 17.92 -0.11 -3.31
C ARG A 331 18.04 -0.42 -1.82
N ASP A 332 18.76 -1.49 -1.51
CA ASP A 332 18.78 -2.10 -0.17
C ASP A 332 19.19 -1.10 0.94
N ASP A 333 20.15 -0.20 0.69
CA ASP A 333 20.57 0.86 1.63
C ASP A 333 19.45 1.86 1.98
N GLU A 334 18.58 2.17 1.01
CA GLU A 334 17.43 3.05 1.22
C GLU A 334 16.27 2.28 1.86
N ALA A 335 16.10 1.00 1.50
CA ALA A 335 15.15 0.09 2.13
C ALA A 335 15.45 -0.06 3.63
N VAL A 336 16.70 -0.33 4.03
CA VAL A 336 17.13 -0.39 5.45
C VAL A 336 16.73 0.87 6.23
N LYS A 337 16.98 2.07 5.68
CA LYS A 337 16.60 3.34 6.33
C LYS A 337 15.08 3.52 6.43
N THR A 338 14.36 3.08 5.42
CA THR A 338 12.90 3.19 5.33
C THR A 338 12.22 2.24 6.31
N PHE A 339 12.64 0.97 6.37
CA PHE A 339 12.18 0.00 7.35
C PHE A 339 12.56 0.39 8.79
N ALA A 340 13.75 0.92 9.03
CA ALA A 340 14.11 1.48 10.34
C ALA A 340 13.20 2.66 10.74
N THR A 341 12.69 3.44 9.77
CA THR A 341 11.73 4.51 10.03
C THR A 341 10.33 3.96 10.31
N ALA A 342 9.89 2.91 9.61
CA ALA A 342 8.67 2.18 9.93
C ALA A 342 8.68 1.65 11.38
N LEU A 343 9.79 1.03 11.80
CA LEU A 343 9.96 0.49 13.16
C LEU A 343 9.98 1.59 14.24
N LYS A 344 10.37 2.83 13.94
CA LYS A 344 10.22 3.98 14.87
C LYS A 344 8.76 4.40 15.06
N HIS A 345 7.90 4.17 14.08
CA HIS A 345 6.46 4.44 14.20
C HIS A 345 5.73 3.28 14.89
N SER A 346 6.17 2.03 14.68
CA SER A 346 5.63 0.84 15.35
C SER A 346 6.69 -0.27 15.42
N GLU A 347 7.28 -0.49 16.60
CA GLU A 347 8.30 -1.53 16.81
C GLU A 347 7.75 -2.96 16.61
N GLU A 348 6.43 -3.13 16.74
CA GLU A 348 5.73 -4.41 16.58
C GLU A 348 5.37 -4.74 15.12
N ASP A 349 5.63 -3.84 14.15
CA ASP A 349 5.27 -4.08 12.76
C ASP A 349 6.16 -5.18 12.14
N LEU A 350 5.54 -6.34 11.88
CA LEU A 350 6.21 -7.52 11.34
C LEU A 350 6.69 -7.31 9.91
N GLU A 351 5.91 -6.66 9.06
CA GLU A 351 6.25 -6.40 7.65
C GLU A 351 7.50 -5.52 7.59
N ALA A 352 7.56 -4.48 8.44
CA ALA A 352 8.72 -3.63 8.61
C ALA A 352 9.96 -4.40 9.09
N ARG A 353 9.83 -5.28 10.10
CA ARG A 353 10.97 -6.02 10.66
C ARG A 353 11.46 -7.14 9.73
N GLU A 354 10.55 -7.85 9.05
CA GLU A 354 10.85 -8.82 7.99
C GLU A 354 11.68 -8.16 6.88
N GLY A 355 11.21 -7.01 6.39
CA GLY A 355 11.91 -6.21 5.38
C GLY A 355 13.26 -5.68 5.86
N TYR A 356 13.34 -5.15 7.08
CA TYR A 356 14.59 -4.66 7.67
C TYR A 356 15.68 -5.75 7.71
N VAL A 357 15.33 -6.94 8.21
CA VAL A 357 16.22 -8.11 8.24
C VAL A 357 16.67 -8.50 6.84
N ALA A 358 15.75 -8.56 5.87
CA ALA A 358 16.06 -8.89 4.48
C ALA A 358 17.03 -7.89 3.85
N SER A 359 16.77 -6.59 3.99
CA SER A 359 17.63 -5.54 3.43
C SER A 359 19.01 -5.48 4.11
N LEU A 360 19.11 -5.73 5.42
CA LEU A 360 20.39 -5.82 6.13
C LEU A 360 21.25 -7.01 5.62
N PHE A 361 20.63 -8.14 5.26
CA PHE A 361 21.34 -9.24 4.60
C PHE A 361 21.79 -8.87 3.17
N GLY A 362 20.96 -8.13 2.43
CA GLY A 362 21.27 -7.62 1.09
C GLY A 362 22.55 -6.78 1.05
N ILE A 363 22.64 -5.77 1.93
CA ILE A 363 23.86 -4.94 2.09
C ILE A 363 25.00 -5.61 2.87
N GLY A 364 24.89 -6.90 3.18
CA GLY A 364 25.96 -7.68 3.81
C GLY A 364 26.21 -7.42 5.31
N ARG A 365 25.35 -6.63 5.99
CA ARG A 365 25.42 -6.38 7.46
C ARG A 365 24.87 -7.57 8.26
N LYS A 366 25.47 -8.74 8.02
CA LYS A 366 25.01 -10.06 8.49
C LYS A 366 24.85 -10.17 10.00
N ASP A 367 25.76 -9.60 10.79
CA ASP A 367 25.69 -9.67 12.26
C ASP A 367 24.50 -8.89 12.83
N GLU A 368 24.15 -7.76 12.23
CA GLU A 368 22.99 -6.96 12.62
C GLU A 368 21.69 -7.61 12.13
N ALA A 369 21.67 -8.05 10.87
CA ALA A 369 20.55 -8.80 10.31
C ALA A 369 20.23 -10.05 11.16
N ALA A 370 21.25 -10.73 11.67
CA ALA A 370 21.08 -11.89 12.53
C ALA A 370 20.56 -11.52 13.93
N LYS A 371 20.99 -10.40 14.55
CA LYS A 371 20.40 -9.91 15.80
C LYS A 371 18.91 -9.62 15.65
N GLU A 372 18.52 -8.91 14.60
CA GLU A 372 17.11 -8.62 14.30
C GLU A 372 16.32 -9.89 13.92
N SER A 373 16.97 -10.88 13.30
CA SER A 373 16.38 -12.20 13.04
C SER A 373 15.99 -12.95 14.31
N ASP A 374 16.74 -12.78 15.41
CA ASP A 374 16.39 -13.38 16.70
C ASP A 374 15.12 -12.73 17.27
N VAL A 375 15.05 -11.39 17.26
CA VAL A 375 13.88 -10.63 17.76
C VAL A 375 12.63 -10.97 16.95
N LEU A 376 12.75 -11.00 15.62
CA LEU A 376 11.68 -11.40 14.72
C LEU A 376 11.27 -12.88 14.94
N GLY A 377 12.24 -13.77 15.12
CA GLY A 377 12.01 -15.18 15.43
C GLY A 377 11.29 -15.40 16.76
N GLU A 378 11.62 -14.63 17.79
CA GLU A 378 10.92 -14.64 19.08
C GLU A 378 9.48 -14.13 18.93
N ARG A 379 9.27 -12.99 18.26
CA ARG A 379 7.93 -12.42 18.04
C ARG A 379 7.01 -13.37 17.25
N TYR A 380 7.53 -14.07 16.24
CA TYR A 380 6.78 -15.13 15.56
C TYR A 380 6.39 -16.29 16.48
N LEU A 381 7.24 -16.66 17.46
CA LEU A 381 6.93 -17.71 18.42
C LEU A 381 5.89 -17.28 19.46
N GLU A 382 5.83 -15.99 19.81
CA GLU A 382 4.75 -15.41 20.62
C GLU A 382 3.42 -15.51 19.87
N LEU A 383 3.39 -15.04 18.62
CA LEU A 383 2.21 -15.03 17.75
C LEU A 383 1.81 -16.41 17.19
N GLY A 384 2.40 -17.50 17.68
CA GLY A 384 2.01 -18.85 17.27
C GLY A 384 2.40 -19.26 15.85
N MET A 385 3.38 -18.59 15.23
CA MET A 385 3.84 -18.82 13.84
C MET A 385 5.24 -19.50 13.76
N PRO A 386 5.44 -20.71 14.34
CA PRO A 386 6.77 -21.32 14.41
C PRO A 386 7.37 -21.66 13.04
N SER A 387 6.56 -21.91 12.00
CA SER A 387 7.09 -22.15 10.64
C SER A 387 7.82 -20.94 10.06
N ARG A 388 7.34 -19.71 10.34
CA ARG A 388 8.03 -18.47 9.93
C ARG A 388 9.27 -18.21 10.78
N ALA A 389 9.17 -18.42 12.10
CA ALA A 389 10.31 -18.36 13.02
C ALA A 389 11.47 -19.24 12.54
N LYS A 390 11.16 -20.49 12.15
CA LYS A 390 12.15 -21.45 11.63
C LYS A 390 12.92 -20.85 10.44
N GLY A 391 12.23 -20.39 9.41
CA GLY A 391 12.86 -19.91 8.18
C GLY A 391 13.75 -18.68 8.38
N VAL A 392 13.38 -17.76 9.27
CA VAL A 392 14.21 -16.59 9.61
C VAL A 392 15.42 -16.99 10.46
N LEU A 393 15.23 -17.82 11.49
CA LEU A 393 16.30 -18.26 12.37
C LEU A 393 17.33 -19.11 11.63
N GLU A 394 16.90 -20.08 10.82
CA GLU A 394 17.79 -20.91 9.98
C GLU A 394 18.64 -20.04 9.04
N ARG A 395 18.03 -19.06 8.35
CA ARG A 395 18.75 -18.12 7.48
C ARG A 395 19.81 -17.33 8.25
N SER A 396 19.48 -16.84 9.45
CA SER A 396 20.44 -16.09 10.28
C SER A 396 21.64 -16.95 10.72
N LEU A 397 21.40 -18.23 11.00
CA LEU A 397 22.42 -19.16 11.48
C LEU A 397 23.36 -19.67 10.37
N LEU A 398 23.01 -19.48 9.09
CA LEU A 398 23.96 -19.68 7.97
C LEU A 398 25.15 -18.70 8.01
N HIS A 399 25.03 -17.61 8.76
CA HIS A 399 26.09 -16.61 8.91
C HIS A 399 26.78 -16.63 10.28
N GLY A 400 26.36 -17.52 11.18
CA GLY A 400 27.07 -17.78 12.43
C GLY A 400 26.18 -18.37 13.54
N ASP A 401 26.67 -19.44 14.17
CA ASP A 401 26.01 -20.06 15.33
C ASP A 401 26.05 -19.12 16.54
N ARG A 402 24.95 -18.39 16.77
CA ARG A 402 24.71 -17.55 17.95
C ARG A 402 23.79 -18.28 18.92
N ALA A 403 24.11 -18.23 20.22
CA ALA A 403 23.40 -18.99 21.25
C ALA A 403 21.91 -18.60 21.38
N SER A 404 21.59 -17.30 21.20
CA SER A 404 20.21 -16.79 21.17
C SER A 404 19.37 -17.42 20.05
N GLY A 405 19.82 -17.29 18.80
CA GLY A 405 19.15 -17.85 17.63
C GLY A 405 19.00 -19.38 17.69
N LEU A 406 20.03 -20.09 18.16
CA LEU A 406 19.95 -21.55 18.37
C LEU A 406 18.94 -21.94 19.45
N LYS A 407 18.86 -21.22 20.57
CA LYS A 407 17.85 -21.43 21.62
C LYS A 407 16.43 -21.22 21.10
N LEU A 408 16.21 -20.18 20.28
CA LEU A 408 14.93 -19.94 19.62
C LEU A 408 14.60 -21.02 18.58
N LEU A 409 15.59 -21.52 17.82
CA LEU A 409 15.39 -22.58 16.84
C LEU A 409 15.01 -23.92 17.50
N VAL A 410 15.61 -24.27 18.64
CA VAL A 410 15.19 -25.41 19.47
C VAL A 410 13.72 -25.27 19.91
N LYS A 411 13.35 -24.13 20.50
CA LYS A 411 11.97 -23.80 20.91
C LYS A 411 11.00 -23.90 19.72
N THR A 412 11.45 -23.50 18.53
CA THR A 412 10.69 -23.56 17.28
C THR A 412 10.43 -25.00 16.84
N HIS A 413 11.46 -25.85 16.74
CA HIS A 413 11.29 -27.25 16.34
C HIS A 413 10.44 -28.04 17.33
N LEU A 414 10.52 -27.75 18.63
CA LEU A 414 9.63 -28.35 19.63
C LEU A 414 8.16 -27.94 19.38
N LYS A 415 7.87 -26.66 19.12
CA LYS A 415 6.51 -26.22 18.71
C LYS A 415 6.04 -26.89 17.41
N LEU A 416 6.93 -27.14 16.45
CA LEU A 416 6.65 -27.86 15.21
C LEU A 416 6.56 -29.39 15.36
N ARG A 417 6.71 -29.93 16.58
CA ARG A 417 6.77 -31.39 16.84
C ARG A 417 7.86 -32.11 16.02
N GLN A 418 9.01 -31.46 15.83
CA GLN A 418 10.19 -31.97 15.12
C GLN A 418 11.32 -32.30 16.12
N PRO A 419 11.19 -33.31 17.00
CA PRO A 419 12.13 -33.55 18.10
C PRO A 419 13.56 -33.85 17.62
N LYS A 420 13.72 -34.55 16.48
CA LYS A 420 15.05 -34.83 15.90
C LYS A 420 15.81 -33.53 15.56
N ALA A 421 15.16 -32.61 14.84
CA ALA A 421 15.74 -31.32 14.48
C ALA A 421 15.96 -30.40 15.70
N ALA A 422 15.04 -30.44 16.68
CA ALA A 422 15.22 -29.74 17.95
C ALA A 422 16.49 -30.21 18.71
N VAL A 423 16.75 -31.52 18.67
CA VAL A 423 17.93 -32.15 19.28
C VAL A 423 19.22 -31.83 18.54
N GLU A 424 19.21 -31.76 17.21
CA GLU A 424 20.37 -31.34 16.40
C GLU A 424 20.72 -29.86 16.58
N ALA A 425 19.72 -28.96 16.56
CA ALA A 425 19.90 -27.56 16.91
C ALA A 425 20.37 -27.39 18.38
N GLY A 426 19.88 -28.26 19.26
CA GLY A 426 20.27 -28.33 20.66
C GLY A 426 21.72 -28.77 20.88
N GLU A 427 22.22 -29.75 20.11
CA GLU A 427 23.63 -30.16 20.15
C GLU A 427 24.55 -29.00 19.72
N ARG A 428 24.16 -28.22 18.70
CA ARG A 428 24.86 -26.98 18.31
C ARG A 428 24.84 -25.94 19.44
N LEU A 429 23.69 -25.73 20.08
CA LEU A 429 23.54 -24.79 21.20
C LEU A 429 24.47 -25.13 22.39
N VAL A 430 24.47 -26.38 22.83
CA VAL A 430 25.29 -26.86 23.96
C VAL A 430 26.78 -26.69 23.65
N ASN A 431 27.21 -27.07 22.44
CA ASN A 431 28.59 -26.88 21.99
C ASN A 431 28.98 -25.38 21.91
N ARG A 432 28.06 -24.51 21.48
CA ARG A 432 28.27 -23.06 21.40
C ARG A 432 28.42 -22.43 22.79
N LEU A 433 27.47 -22.70 23.70
CA LEU A 433 27.52 -22.21 25.09
C LEU A 433 28.80 -22.66 25.82
N ARG A 434 29.25 -23.90 25.58
CA ARG A 434 30.51 -24.41 26.13
C ARG A 434 31.74 -23.66 25.60
N ARG A 435 31.77 -23.29 24.31
CA ARG A 435 32.84 -22.45 23.73
C ARG A 435 32.83 -21.03 24.29
N GLU A 436 31.65 -20.51 24.65
CA GLU A 436 31.48 -19.23 25.34
C GLU A 436 31.76 -19.30 26.86
N GLY A 437 32.16 -20.46 27.40
CA GLY A 437 32.43 -20.66 28.83
C GLY A 437 31.18 -20.81 29.71
N ARG A 438 29.98 -20.71 29.14
CA ARG A 438 28.67 -20.72 29.83
C ARG A 438 28.22 -22.15 30.17
N ARG A 439 29.01 -22.82 31.02
CA ARG A 439 28.89 -24.26 31.33
C ARG A 439 27.53 -24.64 31.93
N GLU A 440 27.01 -23.85 32.87
CA GLU A 440 25.74 -24.13 33.53
C GLU A 440 24.57 -24.06 32.54
N GLU A 441 24.51 -23.03 31.70
CA GLU A 441 23.50 -22.92 30.64
C GLU A 441 23.61 -24.08 29.63
N ALA A 442 24.83 -24.52 29.30
CA ALA A 442 25.03 -25.68 28.43
C ALA A 442 24.49 -26.98 29.06
N GLN A 443 24.65 -27.16 30.38
CA GLN A 443 24.09 -28.30 31.12
C GLN A 443 22.56 -28.23 31.20
N ASN A 444 21.99 -27.06 31.50
CA ASN A 444 20.54 -26.85 31.56
C ASN A 444 19.87 -27.06 30.18
N ALA A 445 20.49 -26.53 29.11
CA ALA A 445 20.04 -26.78 27.74
C ALA A 445 20.10 -28.29 27.41
N ALA A 446 21.20 -28.96 27.72
CA ALA A 446 21.35 -30.40 27.52
C ALA A 446 20.27 -31.21 28.26
N ALA A 447 20.03 -30.93 29.55
CA ALA A 447 19.03 -31.60 30.36
C ALA A 447 17.61 -31.50 29.75
N SER A 448 17.22 -30.31 29.29
CA SER A 448 15.92 -30.07 28.66
C SER A 448 15.68 -30.89 27.38
N LEU A 449 16.76 -31.27 26.67
CA LEU A 449 16.71 -32.01 25.40
C LEU A 449 16.67 -33.53 25.59
N LEU A 450 17.14 -34.06 26.73
CA LEU A 450 17.20 -35.51 26.98
C LEU A 450 15.81 -36.17 26.95
N ALA A 451 14.76 -35.43 27.31
CA ALA A 451 13.37 -35.89 27.22
C ALA A 451 12.95 -36.24 25.77
N TYR A 452 13.49 -35.52 24.78
CA TYR A 452 13.11 -35.64 23.37
C TYR A 452 14.13 -36.40 22.51
N ALA A 453 15.34 -36.62 23.04
CA ALA A 453 16.44 -37.27 22.33
C ALA A 453 16.35 -38.81 22.36
N ASP A 454 16.67 -39.45 21.23
CA ASP A 454 16.88 -40.90 21.16
C ASP A 454 18.18 -41.34 21.90
N PRO A 455 18.40 -42.64 22.14
CA PRO A 455 19.57 -43.12 22.88
C PRO A 455 20.94 -42.71 22.30
N GLN A 456 21.07 -42.53 20.98
CA GLN A 456 22.31 -42.08 20.35
C GLN A 456 22.49 -40.58 20.53
N ALA A 457 21.44 -39.80 20.32
CA ALA A 457 21.45 -38.36 20.49
C ALA A 457 21.61 -37.93 21.96
N ARG A 458 21.05 -38.68 22.92
CA ARG A 458 21.31 -38.50 24.36
C ARG A 458 22.80 -38.59 24.67
N ARG A 459 23.51 -39.58 24.11
CA ARG A 459 24.97 -39.72 24.27
C ARG A 459 25.74 -38.56 23.63
N ARG A 460 25.29 -38.05 22.48
CA ARG A 460 25.88 -36.86 21.83
C ARG A 460 25.70 -35.60 22.68
N ILE A 461 24.47 -35.32 23.13
CA ILE A 461 24.14 -34.17 24.00
C ILE A 461 24.94 -34.20 25.31
N LEU A 462 25.01 -35.34 26.00
CA LEU A 462 25.77 -35.47 27.26
C LEU A 462 27.28 -35.22 27.05
N ARG A 463 27.84 -35.75 25.96
CA ARG A 463 29.24 -35.51 25.56
C ARG A 463 29.49 -34.05 25.18
N ALA A 464 28.55 -33.40 24.50
CA ALA A 464 28.60 -31.96 24.21
C ALA A 464 28.58 -31.13 25.51
N ALA A 465 27.76 -31.51 26.49
CA ALA A 465 27.69 -30.88 27.82
C ALA A 465 28.93 -31.13 28.70
N GLY A 466 29.84 -32.04 28.32
CA GLY A 466 31.02 -32.40 29.09
C GLY A 466 30.73 -33.30 30.30
N LEU A 467 29.57 -33.96 30.32
CA LEU A 467 29.22 -34.93 31.36
C LEU A 467 29.78 -36.29 31.00
N ASP A 468 30.76 -36.76 31.77
CA ASP A 468 31.48 -37.99 31.46
C ASP A 468 30.65 -39.25 31.74
N SER A 469 30.81 -40.24 30.87
CA SER A 469 29.84 -41.29 30.56
C SER A 469 29.46 -42.24 31.71
N ARG A 470 30.26 -42.27 32.79
CA ARG A 470 30.08 -43.22 33.91
C ARG A 470 28.99 -42.81 34.91
N LEU A 471 28.68 -41.51 35.05
CA LEU A 471 27.65 -41.04 36.00
C LEU A 471 26.26 -40.88 35.36
N SER A 472 26.19 -40.57 34.06
CA SER A 472 24.92 -40.36 33.35
C SER A 472 24.07 -41.63 33.14
N LEU A 473 24.68 -42.82 33.26
CA LEU A 473 24.01 -44.10 33.00
C LEU A 473 23.00 -44.47 34.10
N VAL A 474 23.28 -44.11 35.36
CA VAL A 474 22.41 -44.42 36.51
C VAL A 474 21.12 -43.60 36.47
N LEU A 475 21.23 -42.31 36.15
CA LEU A 475 20.10 -41.37 36.09
C LEU A 475 19.16 -41.61 34.90
N LEU A 476 19.67 -42.16 33.80
CA LEU A 476 18.87 -42.46 32.60
C LEU A 476 18.00 -43.71 32.77
N ALA A 477 18.42 -44.67 33.58
CA ALA A 477 17.70 -45.93 33.80
C ALA A 477 16.37 -45.73 34.54
N THR A 478 16.36 -44.83 35.55
CA THR A 478 15.18 -44.56 36.38
C THR A 478 14.03 -43.86 35.65
N LEU A 479 14.32 -43.02 34.64
CA LEU A 479 13.30 -42.26 33.91
C LEU A 479 12.65 -43.04 32.76
N VAL A 480 13.35 -44.03 32.19
CA VAL A 480 12.85 -44.81 31.04
C VAL A 480 11.92 -45.95 31.47
N GLY A 481 12.10 -46.50 32.68
CA GLY A 481 11.29 -47.62 33.18
C GLY A 481 9.80 -47.32 33.39
N ILE A 482 9.42 -46.06 33.62
CA ILE A 482 8.03 -45.68 33.95
C ILE A 482 7.15 -45.56 32.69
N VAL A 483 7.73 -45.19 31.54
CA VAL A 483 6.96 -44.87 30.32
C VAL A 483 6.66 -46.11 29.47
N LEU A 484 7.51 -47.13 29.50
CA LEU A 484 7.40 -48.30 28.61
C LEU A 484 6.37 -49.36 29.04
N ALA A 485 5.81 -49.27 30.25
CA ALA A 485 4.88 -50.27 30.79
C ALA A 485 3.40 -50.07 30.40
N ILE A 486 3.01 -48.89 29.90
CA ILE A 486 1.59 -48.48 29.76
C ILE A 486 1.07 -48.64 28.33
N VAL A 487 1.95 -48.64 27.32
CA VAL A 487 1.57 -48.46 25.90
C VAL A 487 0.86 -49.67 25.26
N PRO A 488 1.33 -50.94 25.39
CA PRO A 488 0.84 -52.02 24.52
C PRO A 488 -0.57 -52.54 24.84
N LEU A 489 -1.07 -52.31 26.06
CA LEU A 489 -2.41 -52.78 26.47
C LEU A 489 -3.53 -51.84 26.03
N HIS A 490 -3.20 -50.61 25.61
CA HIS A 490 -4.19 -49.59 25.32
C HIS A 490 -4.74 -49.69 23.88
N GLU A 491 -3.91 -50.06 22.90
CA GLU A 491 -4.22 -49.93 21.46
C GLU A 491 -5.47 -50.73 21.02
N ALA A 492 -5.65 -51.97 21.51
CA ALA A 492 -6.76 -52.83 21.10
C ALA A 492 -8.13 -52.40 21.65
N PHE A 493 -8.19 -51.86 22.88
CA PHE A 493 -9.42 -51.25 23.41
C PHE A 493 -9.62 -49.82 22.87
N SER A 494 -8.52 -49.07 22.67
CA SER A 494 -8.60 -47.68 22.24
C SER A 494 -9.17 -47.54 20.84
N VAL A 495 -9.03 -48.48 19.89
CA VAL A 495 -9.64 -48.26 18.56
C VAL A 495 -11.17 -48.18 18.65
N ARG A 496 -11.82 -49.01 19.49
CA ARG A 496 -13.29 -49.00 19.63
C ARG A 496 -13.78 -47.87 20.54
N ASP A 497 -13.11 -47.62 21.66
CA ASP A 497 -13.48 -46.52 22.57
C ASP A 497 -13.04 -45.14 22.05
N ALA A 498 -11.91 -45.02 21.33
CA ALA A 498 -11.53 -43.79 20.65
C ALA A 498 -12.39 -43.55 19.40
N TYR A 499 -12.95 -44.56 18.75
CA TYR A 499 -13.96 -44.36 17.71
C TYR A 499 -15.27 -43.85 18.33
N ALA A 500 -15.75 -44.45 19.42
CA ALA A 500 -16.91 -43.96 20.17
C ALA A 500 -16.67 -42.56 20.79
N GLN A 501 -15.45 -42.28 21.28
CA GLN A 501 -15.06 -40.94 21.73
C GLN A 501 -14.91 -39.97 20.56
N GLN A 502 -14.33 -40.33 19.41
CA GLN A 502 -14.20 -39.43 18.26
C GLN A 502 -15.57 -39.11 17.66
N ALA A 503 -16.48 -40.08 17.58
CA ALA A 503 -17.87 -39.82 17.21
C ALA A 503 -18.59 -38.93 18.23
N ARG A 504 -18.39 -39.15 19.55
CA ARG A 504 -18.94 -38.28 20.61
C ARG A 504 -18.30 -36.89 20.63
N LEU A 505 -17.00 -36.77 20.43
CA LEU A 505 -16.23 -35.52 20.39
C LEU A 505 -16.56 -34.73 19.13
N ALA A 506 -16.74 -35.40 17.98
CA ALA A 506 -17.29 -34.78 16.78
C ALA A 506 -18.71 -34.28 17.06
N LYS A 507 -19.58 -35.09 17.65
CA LYS A 507 -20.96 -34.68 17.98
C LYS A 507 -21.02 -33.54 19.01
N VAL A 508 -20.09 -33.49 19.96
CA VAL A 508 -19.94 -32.38 20.93
C VAL A 508 -19.33 -31.13 20.26
N ALA A 509 -18.35 -31.29 19.37
CA ALA A 509 -17.76 -30.20 18.58
C ALA A 509 -18.69 -29.65 17.49
N LEU A 510 -19.69 -30.43 17.07
CA LEU A 510 -20.81 -30.02 16.22
C LEU A 510 -21.90 -29.29 17.02
N GLY A 511 -22.17 -29.74 18.26
CA GLY A 511 -23.12 -29.08 19.16
C GLY A 511 -22.63 -27.74 19.71
N GLN A 512 -21.31 -27.52 19.74
CA GLN A 512 -20.69 -26.23 20.05
C GLN A 512 -20.44 -25.47 18.73
N LEU A 513 -21.22 -24.41 18.46
CA LEU A 513 -21.09 -23.53 17.28
C LEU A 513 -19.63 -23.25 16.93
N ALA A 514 -19.12 -23.95 15.93
CA ALA A 514 -17.69 -23.99 15.63
C ALA A 514 -17.28 -22.80 14.76
N PRO A 515 -16.18 -22.09 15.08
CA PRO A 515 -15.67 -21.03 14.20
C PRO A 515 -15.22 -21.62 12.87
N ALA A 516 -15.37 -20.85 11.78
CA ALA A 516 -15.07 -21.26 10.39
C ALA A 516 -13.69 -21.93 10.21
N SER A 517 -12.71 -21.58 11.04
CA SER A 517 -11.41 -22.25 11.17
C SER A 517 -11.45 -23.78 11.39
N ARG A 518 -12.59 -24.37 11.76
CA ARG A 518 -12.77 -25.82 11.95
C ARG A 518 -13.43 -26.53 10.76
N VAL A 519 -13.86 -25.82 9.72
CA VAL A 519 -14.42 -26.43 8.49
C VAL A 519 -13.42 -27.41 7.86
N ASP A 520 -12.13 -27.04 7.83
CA ASP A 520 -11.06 -27.91 7.32
C ASP A 520 -10.77 -29.11 8.23
N GLU A 521 -11.11 -29.04 9.51
CA GLU A 521 -10.96 -30.15 10.47
C GLU A 521 -12.11 -31.15 10.31
N LEU A 522 -13.35 -30.66 10.16
CA LEU A 522 -14.53 -31.47 9.85
C LEU A 522 -14.43 -32.18 8.49
N GLU A 523 -13.93 -31.51 7.45
CA GLU A 523 -13.70 -32.14 6.14
C GLU A 523 -12.60 -33.22 6.23
N ARG A 524 -11.52 -32.98 7.01
CA ARG A 524 -10.50 -34.01 7.27
C ARG A 524 -11.07 -35.20 8.04
N TRP A 525 -11.94 -34.99 9.03
CA TRP A 525 -12.63 -36.08 9.71
C TRP A 525 -13.57 -36.84 8.77
N ARG A 526 -14.36 -36.14 7.94
CA ARG A 526 -15.22 -36.76 6.92
C ARG A 526 -14.42 -37.65 5.96
N GLN A 527 -13.29 -37.16 5.44
CA GLN A 527 -12.39 -37.94 4.60
C GLN A 527 -11.80 -39.15 5.34
N THR A 528 -11.48 -39.01 6.63
CA THR A 528 -10.99 -40.10 7.47
C THR A 528 -12.06 -41.17 7.69
N PHE A 529 -13.29 -40.78 8.03
CA PHE A 529 -14.41 -41.72 8.22
C PHE A 529 -14.82 -42.40 6.90
N ALA A 530 -14.79 -41.70 5.76
CA ALA A 530 -15.04 -42.30 4.45
C ALA A 530 -13.97 -43.34 4.08
N ALA A 531 -12.68 -43.00 4.18
CA ALA A 531 -11.58 -43.93 3.93
C ALA A 531 -11.59 -45.13 4.90
N GLN A 532 -12.03 -44.93 6.15
CA GLN A 532 -12.23 -46.02 7.11
C GLN A 532 -13.46 -46.87 6.81
N ALA A 533 -14.54 -46.32 6.25
CA ALA A 533 -15.70 -47.09 5.79
C ALA A 533 -15.33 -48.01 4.61
N GLU A 534 -14.45 -47.54 3.72
CA GLU A 534 -13.86 -48.35 2.64
C GLU A 534 -12.87 -49.40 3.18
N ALA A 535 -11.97 -49.03 4.10
CA ALA A 535 -10.96 -49.95 4.64
C ALA A 535 -11.55 -51.08 5.51
N ASN A 536 -12.70 -50.85 6.18
CA ASN A 536 -13.37 -51.83 7.03
C ASN A 536 -14.56 -52.52 6.31
N ALA A 537 -14.46 -52.71 4.99
CA ALA A 537 -15.56 -53.20 4.15
C ALA A 537 -16.16 -54.56 4.57
N GLU A 538 -15.42 -55.39 5.31
CA GLU A 538 -15.87 -56.70 5.80
C GLU A 538 -16.79 -56.65 7.03
N ILE A 539 -16.90 -55.50 7.72
CA ILE A 539 -17.73 -55.34 8.93
C ILE A 539 -18.88 -54.36 8.65
N ASP A 540 -19.99 -54.92 8.20
CA ASP A 540 -21.15 -54.21 7.66
C ASP A 540 -21.76 -53.16 8.63
N GLU A 541 -21.76 -53.42 9.93
CA GLU A 541 -22.23 -52.45 10.96
C GLU A 541 -21.29 -51.25 11.11
N VAL A 542 -19.97 -51.48 11.13
CA VAL A 542 -18.96 -50.42 11.23
C VAL A 542 -18.98 -49.56 9.97
N ARG A 543 -19.10 -50.20 8.80
CA ARG A 543 -19.24 -49.51 7.51
C ARG A 543 -20.49 -48.63 7.46
N LYS A 544 -21.66 -49.15 7.84
CA LYS A 544 -22.92 -48.38 7.88
C LYS A 544 -22.84 -47.20 8.85
N HIS A 545 -22.24 -47.39 10.03
CA HIS A 545 -22.10 -46.31 11.00
C HIS A 545 -21.09 -45.24 10.55
N ALA A 546 -19.93 -45.64 9.99
CA ALA A 546 -18.94 -44.72 9.46
C ALA A 546 -19.48 -43.89 8.30
N GLN A 547 -20.27 -44.49 7.40
CA GLN A 547 -20.95 -43.76 6.33
C GLN A 547 -21.97 -42.76 6.88
N GLN A 548 -22.82 -43.16 7.83
CA GLN A 548 -23.78 -42.26 8.48
C GLN A 548 -23.11 -41.04 9.14
N VAL A 549 -21.96 -41.26 9.79
CA VAL A 549 -21.15 -40.17 10.39
C VAL A 549 -20.52 -39.29 9.30
N ALA A 550 -20.01 -39.86 8.21
CA ALA A 550 -19.44 -39.10 7.10
C ALA A 550 -20.50 -38.25 6.35
N ASP A 551 -21.72 -38.77 6.19
CA ASP A 551 -22.84 -38.05 5.57
C ASP A 551 -23.32 -36.90 6.47
N GLN A 552 -23.45 -37.14 7.79
CA GLN A 552 -23.76 -36.10 8.78
C GLN A 552 -22.69 -35.00 8.78
N LEU A 553 -21.40 -35.36 8.83
CA LEU A 553 -20.30 -34.40 8.72
C LEU A 553 -20.33 -33.63 7.40
N GLY A 554 -20.74 -34.26 6.29
CA GLY A 554 -20.94 -33.60 5.01
C GLY A 554 -22.00 -32.50 5.06
N ALA A 555 -23.16 -32.79 5.65
CA ALA A 555 -24.23 -31.80 5.84
C ALA A 555 -23.78 -30.63 6.72
N TYR A 556 -23.16 -30.88 7.87
CA TYR A 556 -22.62 -29.82 8.72
C TYR A 556 -21.51 -29.00 8.04
N THR A 557 -20.64 -29.62 7.25
CA THR A 557 -19.57 -28.90 6.53
C THR A 557 -20.14 -28.00 5.43
N HIS A 558 -21.20 -28.45 4.75
CA HIS A 558 -21.96 -27.62 3.81
C HIS A 558 -22.62 -26.42 4.51
N ASP A 559 -23.37 -26.69 5.57
CA ASP A 559 -24.11 -25.68 6.34
C ASP A 559 -23.18 -24.64 6.99
N LEU A 560 -22.02 -25.05 7.52
CA LEU A 560 -21.01 -24.14 8.09
C LEU A 560 -20.32 -23.30 7.01
N ARG A 561 -20.06 -23.84 5.81
CA ARG A 561 -19.54 -23.04 4.68
C ARG A 561 -20.58 -22.02 4.20
N LEU A 562 -21.85 -22.39 4.17
CA LEU A 562 -22.94 -21.48 3.86
C LEU A 562 -23.06 -20.38 4.91
N PHE A 563 -22.99 -20.74 6.20
CA PHE A 563 -22.98 -19.79 7.31
C PHE A 563 -21.79 -18.82 7.22
N ASP A 564 -20.56 -19.30 7.01
CA ASP A 564 -19.38 -18.44 6.90
C ASP A 564 -19.46 -17.48 5.70
N LYS A 565 -19.83 -18.00 4.53
CA LYS A 565 -19.99 -17.23 3.29
C LYS A 565 -21.05 -16.12 3.40
N GLU A 566 -22.23 -16.45 3.94
CA GLU A 566 -23.37 -15.53 3.95
C GLU A 566 -23.39 -14.65 5.21
N LEU A 567 -23.04 -15.21 6.37
CA LEU A 567 -23.20 -14.62 7.70
C LEU A 567 -21.89 -14.34 8.46
N GLY A 568 -20.76 -14.97 8.08
CA GLY A 568 -19.47 -14.82 8.77
C GLY A 568 -19.00 -13.37 8.88
N LYS A 569 -19.36 -12.53 7.90
CA LYS A 569 -19.12 -11.07 7.88
C LYS A 569 -19.80 -10.28 9.03
N TYR A 570 -20.82 -10.84 9.68
CA TYR A 570 -21.55 -10.18 10.78
C TYR A 570 -21.14 -10.66 12.18
N PHE A 571 -20.64 -11.88 12.33
CA PHE A 571 -20.27 -12.45 13.64
C PHE A 571 -18.80 -12.18 14.02
N PRO A 572 -18.45 -12.10 15.32
CA PRO A 572 -19.34 -12.15 16.49
C PRO A 572 -20.05 -10.82 16.78
N LYS A 573 -19.80 -9.78 15.98
CA LYS A 573 -20.09 -8.37 16.30
C LYS A 573 -21.43 -7.85 15.79
N TRP A 574 -22.44 -8.69 15.55
CA TRP A 574 -23.70 -8.23 14.91
C TRP A 574 -24.47 -7.21 15.78
N GLN A 575 -24.31 -7.30 17.11
CA GLN A 575 -24.87 -6.35 18.08
C GLN A 575 -24.06 -5.03 18.09
N GLU A 576 -22.71 -5.11 18.05
CA GLU A 576 -21.82 -3.93 18.01
C GLU A 576 -21.83 -3.21 16.65
N LYS A 577 -22.10 -3.94 15.56
CA LYS A 577 -22.03 -3.48 14.17
C LYS A 577 -23.37 -3.67 13.46
N ALA A 578 -24.46 -3.23 14.08
CA ALA A 578 -25.81 -3.29 13.50
C ALA A 578 -25.99 -2.45 12.20
N THR A 579 -24.93 -1.82 11.67
CA THR A 579 -24.90 -1.24 10.32
C THR A 579 -25.14 -2.32 9.29
N GLY A 580 -26.39 -2.43 8.81
CA GLY A 580 -26.82 -3.50 7.91
C GLY A 580 -27.73 -4.56 8.54
N LEU A 581 -28.27 -4.34 9.75
CA LEU A 581 -29.14 -5.30 10.45
C LEU A 581 -30.35 -5.80 9.63
N ARG A 582 -30.82 -5.03 8.63
CA ARG A 582 -31.78 -5.50 7.62
C ARG A 582 -31.19 -6.58 6.71
N ALA A 583 -30.03 -6.32 6.10
CA ALA A 583 -29.35 -7.27 5.22
C ALA A 583 -28.92 -8.51 6.00
N PHE A 584 -28.48 -8.34 7.27
CA PHE A 584 -28.22 -9.46 8.17
C PHE A 584 -29.46 -10.33 8.39
N ARG A 585 -30.63 -9.73 8.65
CA ARG A 585 -31.89 -10.47 8.78
C ARG A 585 -32.29 -11.17 7.47
N GLU A 586 -32.18 -10.49 6.33
CA GLU A 586 -32.50 -11.08 5.01
C GLU A 586 -31.54 -12.24 4.67
N ASP A 587 -30.25 -12.11 5.00
CA ASP A 587 -29.25 -13.18 4.88
C ASP A 587 -29.58 -14.35 5.85
N LEU A 588 -29.93 -14.08 7.13
CA LEU A 588 -30.33 -15.10 8.11
C LEU A 588 -31.59 -15.87 7.65
N GLU A 589 -32.62 -15.16 7.15
CA GLU A 589 -33.84 -15.78 6.63
C GLU A 589 -33.60 -16.63 5.37
N ARG A 590 -32.61 -16.25 4.54
CA ARG A 590 -32.13 -17.07 3.41
C ARG A 590 -31.41 -18.32 3.92
N THR A 591 -30.37 -18.16 4.75
CA THR A 591 -29.59 -19.29 5.28
C THR A 591 -30.46 -20.28 6.06
N THR A 592 -31.49 -19.83 6.80
CA THR A 592 -32.45 -20.71 7.51
C THR A 592 -33.17 -21.69 6.58
N LYS A 593 -33.47 -21.28 5.34
CA LYS A 593 -34.17 -22.11 4.33
C LYS A 593 -33.24 -23.10 3.64
N GLU A 594 -31.96 -22.75 3.53
CA GLU A 594 -30.94 -23.51 2.79
C GLU A 594 -30.18 -24.51 3.68
N VAL A 595 -30.03 -24.22 4.99
CA VAL A 595 -29.39 -25.10 5.97
C VAL A 595 -30.14 -26.42 6.14
N GLN A 596 -29.40 -27.53 6.04
CA GLN A 596 -29.95 -28.89 6.03
C GLN A 596 -30.07 -29.48 7.46
N THR A 597 -29.16 -29.13 8.36
CA THR A 597 -29.08 -29.66 9.72
C THR A 597 -30.06 -28.95 10.68
N PRO A 598 -30.84 -29.69 11.48
CA PRO A 598 -31.85 -29.09 12.35
C PRO A 598 -31.24 -28.30 13.51
N GLU A 599 -30.04 -28.65 13.99
CA GLU A 599 -29.38 -27.96 15.10
C GLU A 599 -28.94 -26.54 14.70
N LEU A 600 -28.25 -26.40 13.56
CA LEU A 600 -27.84 -25.07 13.07
C LEU A 600 -29.06 -24.24 12.66
N ARG A 601 -30.09 -24.86 12.05
CA ARG A 601 -31.35 -24.18 11.75
C ARG A 601 -32.01 -23.62 13.02
N GLY A 602 -32.05 -24.40 14.10
CA GLY A 602 -32.56 -23.95 15.40
C GLY A 602 -31.79 -22.77 15.99
N GLN A 603 -30.45 -22.78 15.87
CA GLN A 603 -29.60 -21.69 16.32
C GLN A 603 -29.79 -20.41 15.49
N ILE A 604 -29.89 -20.52 14.16
CA ILE A 604 -30.18 -19.37 13.28
C ILE A 604 -31.56 -18.78 13.57
N VAL A 605 -32.57 -19.63 13.83
CA VAL A 605 -33.91 -19.18 14.26
C VAL A 605 -33.86 -18.46 15.62
N SER A 606 -33.04 -18.93 16.58
CA SER A 606 -32.81 -18.23 17.84
C SER A 606 -32.24 -16.82 17.61
N VAL A 607 -31.21 -16.70 16.76
CA VAL A 607 -30.63 -15.39 16.40
C VAL A 607 -31.64 -14.49 15.67
N LEU A 608 -32.49 -15.04 14.79
CA LEU A 608 -33.55 -14.28 14.14
C LEU A 608 -34.55 -13.70 15.15
N GLU A 609 -34.92 -14.47 16.17
CA GLU A 609 -35.81 -14.01 17.23
C GLU A 609 -35.10 -13.01 18.17
N GLU A 610 -33.81 -13.18 18.47
CA GLU A 610 -32.99 -12.17 19.18
C GLU A 610 -32.91 -10.84 18.42
N VAL A 611 -32.67 -10.89 17.10
CA VAL A 611 -32.65 -9.72 16.20
C VAL A 611 -34.02 -9.04 16.18
N LYS A 612 -35.11 -9.80 16.18
CA LYS A 612 -36.48 -9.29 16.26
C LYS A 612 -36.74 -8.61 17.62
N GLN A 613 -36.46 -9.28 18.73
CA GLN A 613 -36.58 -8.73 20.09
C GLN A 613 -35.68 -7.51 20.34
N PHE A 614 -34.51 -7.45 19.70
CA PHE A 614 -33.63 -6.28 19.73
C PHE A 614 -34.34 -5.07 19.07
N ARG A 615 -34.89 -5.24 17.87
CA ARG A 615 -35.63 -4.17 17.18
C ARG A 615 -36.92 -3.77 17.89
N GLU A 616 -37.64 -4.72 18.48
CA GLU A 616 -38.84 -4.45 19.29
C GLU A 616 -38.48 -3.61 20.53
N ARG A 617 -37.41 -3.97 21.26
CA ARG A 617 -36.90 -3.15 22.37
C ARG A 617 -36.48 -1.74 21.93
N GLY A 618 -35.78 -1.62 20.81
CA GLY A 618 -35.40 -0.33 20.25
C GLY A 618 -36.61 0.54 19.89
N SER A 619 -37.67 -0.05 19.32
CA SER A 619 -38.93 0.66 19.05
C SER A 619 -39.61 1.11 20.35
N VAL A 620 -39.71 0.24 21.36
CA VAL A 620 -40.31 0.58 22.66
C VAL A 620 -39.55 1.72 23.35
N GLN A 621 -38.21 1.71 23.33
CA GLN A 621 -37.41 2.81 23.87
C GLN A 621 -37.53 4.10 23.03
N GLN A 622 -37.66 3.99 21.70
CA GLN A 622 -37.96 5.14 20.85
C GLN A 622 -39.33 5.77 21.20
N ASP A 623 -40.35 4.96 21.43
CA ASP A 623 -41.69 5.42 21.81
C ASP A 623 -41.70 6.05 23.22
N GLN A 624 -40.95 5.46 24.17
CA GLN A 624 -40.70 6.04 25.50
C GLN A 624 -40.02 7.41 25.38
N LEU A 625 -38.92 7.52 24.64
CA LEU A 625 -38.22 8.78 24.41
C LEU A 625 -39.13 9.84 23.75
N ALA A 626 -39.98 9.44 22.81
CA ALA A 626 -40.91 10.34 22.14
C ALA A 626 -42.02 10.89 23.07
N ALA A 627 -42.32 10.19 24.16
CA ALA A 627 -43.28 10.59 25.18
C ALA A 627 -42.69 11.52 26.27
N LEU A 628 -41.37 11.51 26.47
CA LEU A 628 -40.71 12.39 27.44
C LEU A 628 -40.81 13.87 27.04
N ARG A 629 -40.87 14.74 28.05
CA ARG A 629 -40.79 16.21 27.90
C ARG A 629 -39.32 16.65 27.81
N PRO A 630 -39.02 17.83 27.22
CA PRO A 630 -37.67 18.41 27.29
C PRO A 630 -37.17 18.49 28.74
N GLY A 631 -35.98 17.95 28.99
CA GLY A 631 -35.41 17.86 30.33
C GLY A 631 -34.31 16.80 30.42
N PRO A 632 -33.68 16.62 31.60
CA PRO A 632 -32.56 15.70 31.79
C PRO A 632 -32.89 14.24 31.46
N GLU A 633 -34.05 13.75 31.90
CA GLU A 633 -34.52 12.38 31.64
C GLU A 633 -34.58 12.07 30.12
N ALA A 634 -34.97 13.05 29.30
CA ALA A 634 -35.04 12.89 27.86
C ALA A 634 -33.65 12.86 27.20
N VAL A 635 -32.68 13.63 27.72
CA VAL A 635 -31.29 13.62 27.23
C VAL A 635 -30.58 12.33 27.63
N GLU A 636 -30.77 11.87 28.87
CA GLU A 636 -30.22 10.60 29.36
C GLU A 636 -30.79 9.41 28.59
N ALA A 637 -32.11 9.30 28.45
CA ALA A 637 -32.75 8.25 27.66
C ALA A 637 -32.34 8.29 26.18
N ALA A 638 -32.10 9.48 25.62
CA ALA A 638 -31.59 9.63 24.26
C ALA A 638 -30.14 9.15 24.10
N ARG A 639 -29.28 9.37 25.09
CA ARG A 639 -27.91 8.85 25.11
C ARG A 639 -27.89 7.34 25.31
N GLU A 640 -28.68 6.79 26.25
CA GLU A 640 -28.82 5.33 26.42
C GLU A 640 -29.31 4.67 25.12
N LEU A 641 -30.34 5.23 24.47
CA LEU A 641 -30.86 4.71 23.20
C LEU A 641 -29.80 4.78 22.08
N ARG A 642 -28.99 5.84 22.04
CA ARG A 642 -27.88 5.96 21.07
C ARG A 642 -26.80 4.91 21.31
N ASP A 643 -26.32 4.80 22.54
CA ASP A 643 -25.19 3.92 22.88
C ASP A 643 -25.58 2.44 22.77
N ARG A 644 -26.82 2.10 23.16
CA ARG A 644 -27.35 0.72 23.11
C ARG A 644 -27.70 0.25 21.69
N PHE A 645 -27.92 1.18 20.76
CA PHE A 645 -28.32 0.89 19.37
C PHE A 645 -27.42 1.56 18.33
N GLU A 646 -26.15 1.84 18.65
CA GLU A 646 -25.21 2.61 17.83
C GLU A 646 -25.20 2.16 16.34
N GLY A 647 -25.27 0.86 16.09
CA GLY A 647 -25.29 0.32 14.74
C GLY A 647 -26.63 0.42 13.98
N ASP A 648 -27.80 0.50 14.63
CA ASP A 648 -29.09 0.64 13.92
C ASP A 648 -29.36 2.12 13.55
N GLN A 649 -28.60 2.59 12.58
CA GLN A 649 -28.74 3.91 11.97
C GLN A 649 -30.18 4.24 11.51
N ARG A 650 -31.03 3.23 11.22
CA ARG A 650 -32.42 3.50 10.84
C ARG A 650 -33.28 3.84 12.05
N LEU A 651 -33.03 3.19 13.19
CA LEU A 651 -33.61 3.56 14.48
C LEU A 651 -33.12 4.95 14.91
N LEU A 652 -31.82 5.20 14.87
CA LEU A 652 -31.23 6.47 15.34
C LEU A 652 -31.63 7.69 14.49
N LYS A 653 -31.71 7.55 13.15
CA LYS A 653 -32.20 8.61 12.26
C LYS A 653 -33.70 8.93 12.43
N ARG A 654 -34.49 7.97 12.94
CA ARG A 654 -35.93 8.14 13.22
C ARG A 654 -36.20 8.61 14.65
N SER A 655 -35.30 8.27 15.57
CA SER A 655 -35.36 8.68 16.98
C SER A 655 -34.97 10.15 17.11
N GLN A 656 -35.71 10.89 17.92
CA GLN A 656 -35.48 12.32 18.14
C GLN A 656 -35.72 12.66 19.61
N VAL A 657 -34.77 13.35 20.24
CA VAL A 657 -34.95 13.94 21.57
C VAL A 657 -35.57 15.32 21.44
N ARG A 658 -36.48 15.67 22.35
CA ARG A 658 -37.02 17.03 22.47
C ARG A 658 -36.12 17.85 23.39
N PHE A 659 -35.77 19.06 22.98
CA PHE A 659 -34.96 19.97 23.77
C PHE A 659 -35.49 21.39 23.67
N ARG A 660 -35.22 22.21 24.68
CA ARG A 660 -35.61 23.63 24.70
C ARG A 660 -34.41 24.49 24.31
N VAL A 661 -34.65 25.49 23.46
CA VAL A 661 -33.68 26.54 23.15
C VAL A 661 -34.16 27.84 23.78
N THR A 662 -33.32 28.42 24.64
CA THR A 662 -33.48 29.76 25.23
C THR A 662 -32.38 30.67 24.71
N SER A 663 -32.65 31.97 24.68
CA SER A 663 -31.61 32.96 24.40
C SER A 663 -31.64 34.08 25.40
N GLU A 664 -30.54 34.81 25.47
CA GLU A 664 -30.38 35.96 26.33
C GLU A 664 -29.82 37.12 25.47
N PRO A 665 -30.66 38.12 25.12
CA PRO A 665 -32.06 38.28 25.51
C PRO A 665 -33.02 37.22 24.93
N ASN A 666 -34.18 37.05 25.58
CA ASN A 666 -35.29 36.26 25.01
C ASN A 666 -35.90 37.00 23.82
N GLY A 667 -36.52 36.27 22.88
CA GLY A 667 -37.19 36.85 21.71
C GLY A 667 -36.53 36.50 20.37
N ALA A 668 -35.35 35.87 20.38
CA ALA A 668 -34.62 35.51 19.17
C ALA A 668 -35.40 34.55 18.26
N ARG A 669 -35.37 34.83 16.95
CA ARG A 669 -35.88 33.98 15.87
C ARG A 669 -34.95 32.78 15.71
N VAL A 670 -35.53 31.57 15.64
CA VAL A 670 -34.77 30.32 15.58
C VAL A 670 -34.87 29.69 14.20
N THR A 671 -33.73 29.41 13.56
CA THR A 671 -33.64 28.64 12.32
C THR A 671 -32.95 27.31 12.59
N TRP A 672 -33.66 26.20 12.38
CA TRP A 672 -33.21 24.84 12.69
C TRP A 672 -33.25 23.98 11.43
N LYS A 673 -32.12 23.38 11.05
CA LYS A 673 -31.96 22.60 9.80
C LYS A 673 -32.38 23.36 8.53
N GLY A 674 -32.18 24.68 8.51
CA GLY A 674 -32.59 25.56 7.42
C GLY A 674 -34.08 25.94 7.40
N VAL A 675 -34.88 25.50 8.38
CA VAL A 675 -36.28 25.92 8.56
C VAL A 675 -36.35 26.97 9.66
N THR A 676 -36.81 28.16 9.33
CA THR A 676 -37.06 29.25 10.28
C THR A 676 -38.40 29.04 10.99
N TYR A 677 -38.38 29.04 12.32
CA TYR A 677 -39.55 28.88 13.17
C TYR A 677 -40.17 30.26 13.45
N SER A 678 -41.49 30.32 13.45
CA SER A 678 -42.25 31.56 13.69
C SER A 678 -42.36 31.92 15.18
N SER A 679 -42.16 30.95 16.07
CA SER A 679 -42.05 31.20 17.52
C SER A 679 -40.64 31.68 17.87
N PRO A 680 -40.50 32.78 18.63
CA PRO A 680 -39.21 33.16 19.20
C PRO A 680 -38.78 32.19 20.31
N THR A 681 -37.58 32.41 20.85
CA THR A 681 -37.14 31.79 22.10
C THR A 681 -37.99 32.25 23.30
N PRO A 682 -38.37 31.36 24.25
CA PRO A 682 -38.07 29.92 24.29
C PRO A 682 -38.83 29.11 23.23
N SER A 683 -38.13 28.23 22.52
CA SER A 683 -38.72 27.33 21.52
C SER A 683 -38.30 25.88 21.75
N GLU A 684 -39.23 24.93 21.54
CA GLU A 684 -38.98 23.49 21.69
C GLU A 684 -38.70 22.85 20.34
N LEU A 685 -37.51 22.24 20.21
CA LEU A 685 -37.01 21.63 18.99
C LEU A 685 -36.85 20.11 19.13
N ARG A 686 -36.65 19.45 17.99
CA ARG A 686 -36.37 18.00 17.91
C ARG A 686 -35.01 17.72 17.27
N LEU A 687 -34.12 17.10 18.04
CA LEU A 687 -32.78 16.70 17.66
C LEU A 687 -32.74 15.19 17.35
N PRO A 688 -32.45 14.76 16.11
CA PRO A 688 -32.19 13.36 15.79
C PRO A 688 -30.94 12.86 16.51
N LEU A 689 -30.91 11.58 16.86
CA LEU A 689 -29.83 11.02 17.68
C LEU A 689 -28.53 10.78 16.89
N GLU A 690 -28.62 10.69 15.57
CA GLU A 690 -27.47 10.55 14.66
C GLU A 690 -27.27 11.84 13.83
N GLY A 691 -26.03 12.34 13.80
CA GLY A 691 -25.62 13.46 12.96
C GLY A 691 -25.42 14.78 13.70
N GLU A 692 -25.02 15.78 12.92
CA GLU A 692 -24.84 17.18 13.31
C GLU A 692 -25.82 18.04 12.52
N TYR A 693 -26.42 19.05 13.17
CA TYR A 693 -27.48 19.86 12.57
C TYR A 693 -27.28 21.36 12.84
N PRO A 694 -27.40 22.23 11.83
CA PRO A 694 -27.22 23.66 12.02
C PRO A 694 -28.41 24.29 12.75
N LEU A 695 -28.09 25.05 13.78
CA LEU A 695 -28.96 25.94 14.55
C LEU A 695 -28.46 27.38 14.38
N LYS A 696 -29.33 28.30 13.96
CA LYS A 696 -29.04 29.74 13.91
C LYS A 696 -30.08 30.50 14.74
N LEU A 697 -29.62 31.45 15.54
CA LEU A 697 -30.46 32.39 16.28
C LEU A 697 -30.18 33.82 15.79
N GLU A 698 -31.24 34.60 15.62
CA GLU A 698 -31.19 35.99 15.16
C GLU A 698 -32.11 36.85 16.02
N LEU A 699 -31.62 37.98 16.52
CA LEU A 699 -32.41 38.98 17.23
C LEU A 699 -31.99 40.36 16.73
N GLU A 700 -32.95 41.25 16.54
CA GLU A 700 -32.70 42.62 16.05
C GLU A 700 -31.89 43.41 17.09
N GLY A 701 -30.80 44.05 16.66
CA GLY A 701 -29.80 44.67 17.55
C GLY A 701 -28.74 43.71 18.13
N TYR A 702 -28.68 42.45 17.69
CA TYR A 702 -27.74 41.45 18.19
C TYR A 702 -27.09 40.64 17.07
N LEU A 703 -25.83 40.24 17.29
CA LEU A 703 -25.08 39.43 16.32
C LEU A 703 -25.71 38.03 16.15
N PRO A 704 -25.86 37.55 14.90
CA PRO A 704 -26.49 36.26 14.63
C PRO A 704 -25.58 35.08 15.03
N VAL A 705 -26.04 34.24 15.96
CA VAL A 705 -25.26 33.09 16.44
C VAL A 705 -25.64 31.83 15.66
N ALA A 706 -24.66 31.23 14.97
CA ALA A 706 -24.78 29.93 14.32
C ALA A 706 -23.95 28.86 15.05
N ARG A 707 -24.53 27.67 15.27
CA ARG A 707 -23.86 26.51 15.87
C ARG A 707 -24.23 25.22 15.11
N SER A 708 -23.28 24.29 15.02
CA SER A 708 -23.60 22.87 14.78
C SER A 708 -24.10 22.29 16.10
N LEU A 709 -25.11 21.42 16.08
CA LEU A 709 -25.61 20.75 17.27
C LEU A 709 -25.79 19.25 17.02
N SER A 710 -25.14 18.46 17.87
CA SER A 710 -25.27 17.01 18.00
C SER A 710 -25.78 16.63 19.40
N LEU A 711 -26.17 15.36 19.60
CA LEU A 711 -26.61 14.85 20.91
C LEU A 711 -25.52 14.96 22.00
N ALA A 712 -24.24 14.97 21.61
CA ALA A 712 -23.11 15.10 22.54
C ALA A 712 -22.90 16.54 23.04
N GLU A 713 -23.33 17.54 22.26
CA GLU A 713 -23.26 18.97 22.60
C GLU A 713 -24.53 19.45 23.31
N LEU A 714 -25.58 18.63 23.37
CA LEU A 714 -26.81 18.96 24.07
C LEU A 714 -26.58 18.88 25.59
N PRO A 715 -26.80 19.97 26.35
CA PRO A 715 -26.59 19.98 27.80
C PRO A 715 -27.47 18.97 28.54
N ASP A 716 -26.96 18.47 29.67
CA ASP A 716 -27.67 17.51 30.53
C ASP A 716 -29.01 18.04 31.06
N SER A 717 -29.24 19.36 31.07
CA SER A 717 -30.52 19.97 31.42
C SER A 717 -31.63 19.73 30.38
N GLY A 718 -31.29 19.37 29.14
CA GLY A 718 -32.21 19.42 28.00
C GLY A 718 -32.55 20.86 27.55
N GLU A 719 -31.89 21.87 28.09
CA GLU A 719 -32.06 23.29 27.74
C GLU A 719 -30.74 23.89 27.24
N LEU A 720 -30.76 24.34 25.98
CA LEU A 720 -29.65 25.02 25.32
C LEU A 720 -29.85 26.54 25.42
N ARG A 721 -29.18 27.18 26.39
CA ARG A 721 -29.10 28.65 26.53
C ARG A 721 -28.05 29.21 25.58
N VAL A 722 -28.44 30.18 24.75
CA VAL A 722 -27.57 30.90 23.82
C VAL A 722 -27.55 32.39 24.18
N VAL A 723 -26.44 32.87 24.73
CA VAL A 723 -26.23 34.31 24.92
C VAL A 723 -26.01 34.93 23.54
N LEU A 724 -26.72 36.02 23.25
CA LEU A 724 -26.52 36.85 22.06
C LEU A 724 -25.76 38.10 22.47
N GLU A 725 -24.70 38.40 21.75
CA GLU A 725 -23.92 39.62 21.95
C GLU A 725 -24.61 40.76 21.20
N ALA A 726 -24.79 41.90 21.88
CA ALA A 726 -25.34 43.10 21.23
C ALA A 726 -24.44 43.49 20.07
N ASP A 727 -25.04 43.82 18.93
CA ASP A 727 -24.28 44.23 17.76
C ASP A 727 -23.79 45.67 17.99
N PRO A 728 -22.47 45.90 18.13
CA PRO A 728 -21.95 47.24 18.44
C PRO A 728 -22.25 48.25 17.34
N ASP A 729 -22.46 47.78 16.10
CA ASP A 729 -22.78 48.61 14.94
C ASP A 729 -24.29 48.90 14.83
N ALA A 730 -25.13 48.26 15.66
CA ALA A 730 -26.58 48.47 15.72
C ALA A 730 -27.03 49.38 16.87
N VAL A 731 -26.09 49.95 17.63
CA VAL A 731 -26.36 51.11 18.48
C VAL A 731 -26.35 52.33 17.56
N ASP A 732 -27.54 52.72 17.07
CA ASP A 732 -27.72 54.04 16.48
C ASP A 732 -27.20 55.07 17.50
N GLU A 733 -26.09 55.74 17.17
CA GLU A 733 -25.71 56.96 17.89
C GLU A 733 -26.90 57.91 17.79
N PRO A 734 -27.47 58.39 18.91
CA PRO A 734 -28.54 59.37 18.83
C PRO A 734 -27.97 60.59 18.13
N GLU A 735 -28.48 60.89 16.92
CA GLU A 735 -28.04 62.03 16.11
C GLU A 735 -28.18 63.32 16.92
N ASP A 736 -27.09 63.79 17.53
CA ASP A 736 -27.01 65.03 18.28
C ASP A 736 -26.56 66.13 17.31
N PRO A 737 -27.48 66.98 16.81
CA PRO A 737 -27.24 67.74 15.59
C PRO A 737 -26.70 69.14 15.92
N ASP A 738 -25.46 69.25 16.41
CA ASP A 738 -24.62 70.47 16.36
C ASP A 738 -23.25 70.26 17.06
N GLU A 739 -22.22 69.80 16.36
CA GLU A 739 -20.82 70.16 16.72
C GLU A 739 -19.84 70.07 15.52
N PRO A 740 -19.06 71.12 15.22
CA PRO A 740 -18.16 71.13 14.05
C PRO A 740 -16.79 70.48 14.33
N GLU A 741 -16.27 69.74 13.35
CA GLU A 741 -14.99 69.02 13.45
C GLU A 741 -13.76 69.93 13.64
N GLU A 742 -12.98 69.70 14.71
CA GLU A 742 -11.60 70.21 14.83
C GLU A 742 -10.54 69.14 14.44
N PRO A 743 -9.48 69.52 13.70
CA PRO A 743 -8.51 68.57 13.15
C PRO A 743 -7.49 68.08 14.20
N ARG A 744 -7.59 66.80 14.58
CA ARG A 744 -6.62 66.14 15.48
C ARG A 744 -5.30 65.80 14.78
N VAL A 745 -4.23 66.53 15.14
CA VAL A 745 -2.85 66.22 14.72
C VAL A 745 -2.31 65.01 15.49
N VAL A 746 -1.95 63.93 14.76
CA VAL A 746 -1.37 62.72 15.34
C VAL A 746 0.16 62.78 15.34
N ILE A 747 0.76 62.97 16.52
CA ILE A 747 2.22 62.86 16.71
C ILE A 747 2.59 61.38 16.89
N ARG A 748 3.30 60.79 15.91
CA ARG A 748 3.90 59.46 16.05
C ARG A 748 5.20 59.54 16.85
N VAL A 749 5.24 58.90 18.01
CA VAL A 749 6.48 58.59 18.74
C VAL A 749 7.25 57.50 17.97
N ARG A 750 8.57 57.64 17.88
CA ARG A 750 9.47 56.63 17.28
C ARG A 750 9.96 55.66 18.36
N ASP A 751 9.83 54.37 18.12
CA ASP A 751 10.49 53.33 18.90
C ASP A 751 12.03 53.34 18.71
N PRO A 752 12.81 52.91 19.72
CA PRO A 752 14.26 52.93 19.66
C PRO A 752 14.84 51.85 18.73
N VAL A 753 15.91 52.22 18.01
CA VAL A 753 16.65 51.36 17.09
C VAL A 753 17.41 50.27 17.86
N PRO A 754 17.31 48.97 17.48
CA PRO A 754 18.14 47.92 18.07
C PRO A 754 19.58 48.00 17.57
N THR A 755 20.55 47.90 18.49
CA THR A 755 21.98 47.78 18.18
C THR A 755 22.30 46.47 17.44
N PRO A 756 23.32 46.46 16.55
CA PRO A 756 23.75 45.24 15.85
C PRO A 756 24.46 44.26 16.81
N PRO A 757 24.37 42.94 16.56
CA PRO A 757 25.10 41.93 17.33
C PRO A 757 26.58 41.85 16.94
N ASP A 758 27.42 41.46 17.90
CA ASP A 758 28.88 41.32 17.76
C ASP A 758 29.32 40.24 16.75
N ASP A 759 30.55 40.39 16.26
CA ASP A 759 31.17 39.52 15.26
C ASP A 759 31.26 38.03 15.66
N PRO A 760 31.04 37.09 14.73
CA PRO A 760 31.22 35.65 15.01
C PRO A 760 32.71 35.28 15.15
N PRO A 761 33.04 34.30 16.02
CA PRO A 761 34.43 33.88 16.23
C PRO A 761 35.01 33.19 14.99
N LYS A 762 36.30 33.46 14.73
CA LYS A 762 37.06 32.94 13.58
C LYS A 762 37.07 31.41 13.53
N GLN A 763 36.82 30.85 12.35
CA GLN A 763 37.03 29.44 12.06
C GLN A 763 38.53 29.08 12.13
N PRO A 764 38.91 27.88 12.60
CA PRO A 764 40.28 27.37 12.52
C PRO A 764 40.61 26.89 11.09
N ASP A 765 41.88 27.03 10.70
CA ASP A 765 42.38 26.66 9.38
C ASP A 765 42.23 25.15 9.06
N PRO A 766 42.03 24.76 7.79
CA PRO A 766 41.94 23.37 7.40
C PRO A 766 43.30 22.65 7.50
N PRO A 767 43.33 21.38 7.93
CA PRO A 767 44.57 20.61 8.03
C PRO A 767 45.17 20.32 6.65
N LYS A 768 46.50 20.41 6.56
CA LYS A 768 47.28 20.14 5.34
C LYS A 768 47.05 18.70 4.86
N GLN A 769 46.90 18.54 3.55
CA GLN A 769 46.85 17.24 2.88
C GLN A 769 48.13 16.44 3.15
N ALA A 770 47.98 15.15 3.43
CA ALA A 770 49.08 14.19 3.50
C ALA A 770 49.22 13.46 2.17
N ASP A 771 50.45 13.13 1.78
CA ASP A 771 50.77 12.46 0.51
C ASP A 771 50.14 11.06 0.38
N PRO A 772 49.82 10.61 -0.85
CA PRO A 772 49.22 9.30 -1.08
C PRO A 772 50.22 8.15 -0.82
N PRO A 773 49.79 7.04 -0.17
CA PRO A 773 50.65 5.89 0.03
C PRO A 773 50.91 5.14 -1.28
N LYS A 774 52.14 4.62 -1.42
CA LYS A 774 52.55 3.80 -2.57
C LYS A 774 51.72 2.52 -2.67
N GLN A 775 51.38 2.14 -3.90
CA GLN A 775 50.80 0.83 -4.21
C GLN A 775 51.77 -0.29 -3.79
N ALA A 776 51.22 -1.37 -3.24
CA ALA A 776 51.90 -2.64 -3.04
C ALA A 776 51.24 -3.71 -3.92
N ASP A 777 52.06 -4.59 -4.50
CA ASP A 777 51.60 -5.63 -5.42
C ASP A 777 50.73 -6.70 -4.72
N PRO A 778 49.74 -7.28 -5.42
CA PRO A 778 48.90 -8.34 -4.86
C PRO A 778 49.66 -9.69 -4.78
N PRO A 779 49.49 -10.45 -3.68
CA PRO A 779 50.06 -11.80 -3.57
C PRO A 779 49.31 -12.82 -4.44
N PRO A 780 49.94 -13.95 -4.81
CA PRO A 780 49.33 -14.95 -5.68
C PRO A 780 48.19 -15.71 -4.98
N SER A 781 47.15 -16.03 -5.75
CA SER A 781 45.97 -16.75 -5.27
C SER A 781 46.12 -18.27 -5.39
N ASP A 782 46.12 -18.97 -4.25
CA ASP A 782 46.03 -20.44 -4.19
C ASP A 782 44.60 -20.97 -4.41
N PRO A 783 44.44 -22.21 -4.90
CA PRO A 783 43.14 -22.73 -5.37
C PRO A 783 42.23 -23.21 -4.23
N GLN A 784 41.05 -22.61 -4.10
CA GLN A 784 40.02 -23.11 -3.17
C GLN A 784 39.37 -24.41 -3.68
N THR A 785 39.46 -25.46 -2.85
CA THR A 785 38.69 -26.69 -3.00
C THR A 785 37.24 -26.48 -2.56
N SER A 786 36.28 -26.82 -3.43
CA SER A 786 34.85 -26.73 -3.10
C SER A 786 34.32 -28.03 -2.51
N SER A 787 34.03 -28.05 -1.20
CA SER A 787 33.30 -29.14 -0.55
C SER A 787 31.81 -29.11 -0.92
N GLY A 788 31.28 -30.21 -1.43
CA GLY A 788 29.88 -30.29 -1.88
C GLY A 788 28.87 -30.50 -0.74
N GLY A 789 27.73 -29.83 -0.83
CA GLY A 789 26.49 -30.25 -0.18
C GLY A 789 25.59 -30.99 -1.17
N HIS A 790 25.05 -32.14 -0.75
CA HIS A 790 24.04 -32.88 -1.53
C HIS A 790 22.67 -32.22 -1.39
N VAL A 791 21.93 -32.19 -2.51
CA VAL A 791 20.48 -31.98 -2.55
C VAL A 791 19.93 -33.04 -3.49
N GLU A 792 19.02 -33.88 -3.02
CA GLU A 792 18.32 -34.87 -3.84
C GLU A 792 17.00 -34.26 -4.37
N ASN A 793 16.73 -34.50 -5.65
CA ASN A 793 15.46 -34.25 -6.35
C ASN A 793 14.90 -32.82 -6.27
N ALA A 794 15.42 -31.93 -7.13
CA ALA A 794 14.80 -30.63 -7.40
C ALA A 794 13.63 -30.78 -8.40
N THR A 795 12.45 -30.30 -8.02
CA THR A 795 11.30 -30.09 -8.92
C THR A 795 11.35 -28.66 -9.46
N TYR A 796 11.15 -28.48 -10.77
CA TYR A 796 11.07 -27.16 -11.40
C TYR A 796 9.62 -26.86 -11.83
N GLU A 797 9.20 -25.61 -11.64
CA GLU A 797 7.90 -25.06 -12.07
C GLU A 797 8.16 -23.88 -13.01
N ILE A 798 7.47 -23.83 -14.14
CA ILE A 798 7.67 -22.79 -15.17
C ILE A 798 6.54 -21.76 -15.05
N LEU A 799 6.92 -20.50 -14.81
CA LEU A 799 6.01 -19.35 -14.79
C LEU A 799 6.57 -18.32 -15.77
N GLU A 800 5.77 -17.91 -16.76
CA GLU A 800 6.16 -16.92 -17.76
C GLU A 800 5.04 -15.88 -17.93
N THR A 801 5.40 -14.61 -17.84
CA THR A 801 4.60 -13.45 -18.27
C THR A 801 5.02 -13.06 -19.69
N PHE A 802 4.09 -12.54 -20.48
CA PHE A 802 4.35 -12.23 -21.89
C PHE A 802 5.09 -10.88 -22.03
N ASP A 803 6.41 -10.94 -22.24
CA ASP A 803 7.29 -9.76 -22.35
C ASP A 803 7.40 -9.18 -23.80
N GLY A 804 6.39 -9.37 -24.64
CA GLY A 804 6.35 -8.89 -26.03
C GLY A 804 5.28 -7.81 -26.27
N GLU A 805 5.51 -6.92 -27.25
CA GLU A 805 4.48 -5.98 -27.69
C GLU A 805 3.31 -6.73 -28.36
N LEU A 806 2.09 -6.51 -27.85
CA LEU A 806 0.85 -7.04 -28.44
C LEU A 806 0.36 -6.14 -29.58
N PRO A 807 -0.15 -6.70 -30.70
CA PRO A 807 -0.85 -5.91 -31.71
C PRO A 807 -2.11 -5.25 -31.16
N GLU A 808 -2.50 -4.11 -31.73
CA GLU A 808 -3.68 -3.37 -31.27
C GLU A 808 -4.96 -4.21 -31.32
N GLY A 809 -5.70 -4.22 -30.21
CA GLY A 809 -7.01 -4.89 -30.08
C GLY A 809 -7.04 -6.20 -29.29
N VAL A 810 -5.94 -6.63 -28.66
CA VAL A 810 -5.89 -7.87 -27.84
C VAL A 810 -5.89 -7.56 -26.35
N ASP A 811 -7.00 -7.83 -25.65
CA ASP A 811 -7.15 -7.72 -24.19
C ASP A 811 -7.02 -9.10 -23.52
N ILE A 812 -5.90 -9.36 -22.83
CA ILE A 812 -5.63 -10.65 -22.16
C ILE A 812 -6.05 -10.57 -20.69
N ARG A 813 -7.34 -10.79 -20.42
CA ARG A 813 -7.93 -10.73 -19.06
C ARG A 813 -7.57 -11.89 -18.11
N SER A 814 -6.63 -12.75 -18.49
CA SER A 814 -6.26 -13.90 -17.65
C SER A 814 -4.80 -14.32 -17.87
N SER A 815 -4.01 -14.27 -16.80
CA SER A 815 -2.71 -14.95 -16.74
C SER A 815 -2.91 -16.47 -16.72
N LEU A 816 -2.62 -17.16 -17.81
CA LEU A 816 -2.65 -18.62 -17.87
C LEU A 816 -1.33 -19.19 -17.34
N ARG A 817 -1.41 -20.06 -16.32
CA ARG A 817 -0.26 -20.79 -15.77
C ARG A 817 -0.14 -22.17 -16.41
N PHE A 818 1.08 -22.58 -16.77
CA PHE A 818 1.37 -23.92 -17.28
C PHE A 818 2.40 -24.59 -16.38
N VAL A 819 1.99 -25.63 -15.65
CA VAL A 819 2.91 -26.38 -14.77
C VAL A 819 3.36 -27.63 -15.52
N VAL A 820 4.56 -27.57 -16.09
CA VAL A 820 5.24 -28.70 -16.72
C VAL A 820 6.35 -29.18 -15.79
N LYS A 821 6.23 -30.40 -15.27
CA LYS A 821 7.09 -30.91 -14.20
C LYS A 821 8.23 -31.77 -14.73
N LEU A 822 9.36 -31.15 -15.08
CA LEU A 822 10.62 -31.90 -15.25
C LEU A 822 11.22 -32.27 -13.89
N THR A 823 11.59 -33.54 -13.75
CA THR A 823 12.41 -34.05 -12.64
C THR A 823 13.78 -34.42 -13.20
N LEU A 824 14.77 -33.54 -13.04
CA LEU A 824 16.12 -33.77 -13.58
C LEU A 824 17.03 -34.42 -12.52
N PRO A 825 17.89 -35.40 -12.89
CA PRO A 825 18.94 -35.88 -12.01
C PRO A 825 19.90 -34.75 -11.61
N PRO A 826 20.48 -34.76 -10.39
CA PRO A 826 21.28 -33.64 -9.85
C PRO A 826 22.60 -33.37 -10.60
N THR A 827 22.94 -34.22 -11.57
CA THR A 827 24.05 -34.06 -12.53
C THR A 827 23.70 -33.16 -13.72
N TYR A 828 22.44 -32.72 -13.86
CA TYR A 828 21.95 -31.89 -14.97
C TYR A 828 21.38 -30.55 -14.48
N ARG A 829 21.47 -29.53 -15.33
CA ARG A 829 20.76 -28.24 -15.21
C ARG A 829 20.21 -27.87 -16.58
N CYS A 830 18.98 -27.36 -16.62
CA CYS A 830 18.33 -26.94 -17.86
C CYS A 830 17.94 -25.45 -17.79
N GLN A 831 17.94 -24.78 -18.93
CA GLN A 831 17.34 -23.48 -19.14
C GLN A 831 16.49 -23.52 -20.41
N PHE A 832 15.24 -23.07 -20.31
CA PHE A 832 14.29 -22.98 -21.41
C PHE A 832 14.22 -21.55 -21.95
N THR A 833 13.81 -21.38 -23.20
CA THR A 833 13.48 -20.08 -23.80
C THR A 833 12.37 -20.28 -24.83
N VAL A 834 11.24 -19.59 -24.62
CA VAL A 834 10.00 -19.76 -25.41
C VAL A 834 9.96 -18.74 -26.54
N ASN A 835 9.92 -19.19 -27.79
CA ASN A 835 9.88 -18.30 -28.96
C ASN A 835 8.47 -18.28 -29.56
N ASN A 836 7.78 -17.15 -29.45
CA ASN A 836 6.43 -16.93 -29.97
C ASN A 836 6.44 -16.21 -31.35
N GLU A 837 5.36 -16.36 -32.12
CA GLU A 837 5.08 -15.63 -33.37
C GLU A 837 3.64 -15.10 -33.31
N VAL A 838 3.41 -13.82 -33.61
CA VAL A 838 2.09 -13.21 -33.54
C VAL A 838 1.53 -13.00 -34.96
N ARG A 839 0.28 -13.40 -35.21
CA ARG A 839 -0.42 -13.17 -36.49
C ARG A 839 -1.84 -12.66 -36.22
N GLY A 840 -2.07 -11.37 -36.46
CA GLY A 840 -3.33 -10.71 -36.11
C GLY A 840 -3.56 -10.74 -34.59
N THR A 841 -4.79 -11.02 -34.16
CA THR A 841 -5.18 -11.12 -32.73
C THR A 841 -4.78 -12.44 -32.06
N ARG A 842 -3.92 -13.26 -32.68
CA ARG A 842 -3.57 -14.61 -32.21
C ARG A 842 -2.05 -14.77 -32.06
N ILE A 843 -1.64 -15.36 -30.94
CA ILE A 843 -0.25 -15.68 -30.61
C ILE A 843 -0.01 -17.18 -30.84
N PHE A 844 0.97 -17.52 -31.65
CA PHE A 844 1.40 -18.88 -31.97
C PHE A 844 2.73 -19.17 -31.28
N LEU A 845 2.91 -20.40 -30.77
CA LEU A 845 4.23 -20.86 -30.33
C LEU A 845 4.99 -21.25 -31.59
N ARG A 846 6.30 -20.96 -31.67
CA ARG A 846 7.11 -21.25 -32.87
C ARG A 846 8.22 -22.26 -32.60
N SER A 847 8.90 -22.15 -31.46
CA SER A 847 9.89 -23.13 -30.99
C SER A 847 10.17 -22.94 -29.49
N ILE A 848 10.74 -23.97 -28.86
CA ILE A 848 11.36 -23.85 -27.53
C ILE A 848 12.83 -24.20 -27.68
N ASP A 849 13.71 -23.30 -27.24
CA ASP A 849 15.15 -23.54 -27.20
C ASP A 849 15.54 -24.09 -25.82
N VAL A 850 16.24 -25.23 -25.80
CA VAL A 850 16.59 -25.94 -24.56
C VAL A 850 18.11 -25.99 -24.41
N ARG A 851 18.61 -25.37 -23.33
CA ARG A 851 20.05 -25.32 -23.00
C ARG A 851 20.37 -26.20 -21.81
N LEU A 852 20.89 -27.39 -22.09
CA LEU A 852 21.30 -28.35 -21.07
C LEU A 852 22.78 -28.13 -20.67
N ARG A 853 23.06 -28.18 -19.36
CA ARG A 853 24.41 -28.20 -18.78
C ARG A 853 24.56 -29.47 -17.96
N THR A 854 25.63 -30.23 -18.21
CA THR A 854 25.96 -31.42 -17.41
C THR A 854 27.11 -31.15 -16.46
N ARG A 855 27.05 -31.73 -15.26
CA ARG A 855 28.10 -31.60 -14.26
C ARG A 855 29.22 -32.59 -14.57
N THR A 856 30.37 -32.06 -14.98
CA THR A 856 31.61 -32.83 -15.16
C THR A 856 32.53 -32.64 -13.97
N SER A 857 33.60 -33.43 -13.88
CA SER A 857 34.66 -33.26 -12.87
C SER A 857 35.38 -31.90 -12.94
N ARG A 858 35.24 -31.16 -14.05
CA ARG A 858 35.79 -29.80 -14.25
C ARG A 858 34.72 -28.70 -14.15
N GLY A 859 33.53 -29.01 -13.61
CA GLY A 859 32.41 -28.08 -13.50
C GLY A 859 31.31 -28.30 -14.54
N TRP A 860 30.41 -27.33 -14.68
CA TRP A 860 29.26 -27.42 -15.58
C TRP A 860 29.66 -27.20 -17.03
N LYS A 861 29.57 -28.25 -17.86
CA LYS A 861 29.80 -28.17 -19.30
C LYS A 861 28.47 -27.95 -20.03
N LEU A 862 28.40 -26.90 -20.85
CA LEU A 862 27.26 -26.68 -21.74
C LEU A 862 27.27 -27.76 -22.83
N GLN A 863 26.12 -28.42 -23.02
CA GLN A 863 25.90 -29.34 -24.14
C GLN A 863 25.36 -28.56 -25.35
N PRO A 864 25.41 -29.14 -26.57
CA PRO A 864 24.81 -28.53 -27.75
C PRO A 864 23.35 -28.13 -27.49
N VAL A 865 22.94 -26.96 -27.99
CA VAL A 865 21.57 -26.47 -27.82
C VAL A 865 20.62 -27.36 -28.61
N VAL A 866 19.65 -27.97 -27.94
CA VAL A 866 18.58 -28.73 -28.60
C VAL A 866 17.45 -27.74 -28.87
N LYS A 867 17.18 -27.47 -30.15
CA LYS A 867 16.08 -26.61 -30.59
C LYS A 867 14.91 -27.49 -31.02
N VAL A 868 13.76 -27.33 -30.37
CA VAL A 868 12.53 -28.04 -30.73
C VAL A 868 11.69 -27.12 -31.63
N SER A 869 11.65 -27.44 -32.93
CA SER A 869 10.91 -26.71 -33.97
C SER A 869 9.60 -27.41 -34.33
N LEU A 870 8.55 -26.64 -34.60
CA LEU A 870 7.19 -27.17 -34.76
C LEU A 870 6.87 -27.78 -36.12
N SER A 871 7.60 -27.37 -37.16
CA SER A 871 7.60 -28.03 -38.46
C SER A 871 7.94 -29.52 -38.39
N ASP A 872 8.62 -29.93 -37.33
CA ASP A 872 9.26 -31.24 -37.25
C ASP A 872 8.34 -32.25 -36.52
N CYS A 873 7.44 -31.78 -35.66
CA CYS A 873 6.37 -32.59 -35.04
C CYS A 873 5.31 -33.04 -36.07
N GLU A 874 4.96 -32.19 -37.06
CA GLU A 874 4.00 -32.55 -38.12
C GLU A 874 4.46 -33.74 -38.98
N ARG A 875 5.77 -33.90 -39.17
CA ARG A 875 6.34 -35.04 -39.91
C ARG A 875 6.36 -36.34 -39.11
N LYS A 876 6.50 -36.27 -37.79
CA LYS A 876 6.58 -37.45 -36.90
C LYS A 876 5.26 -38.22 -36.77
N LEU A 877 4.11 -37.56 -36.95
CA LEU A 877 2.79 -38.18 -36.78
C LEU A 877 2.25 -38.94 -38.01
N LEU A 878 2.92 -38.88 -39.17
CA LEU A 878 2.37 -39.41 -40.43
C LEU A 878 3.23 -40.47 -41.15
N GLN A 879 4.43 -40.79 -40.68
CA GLN A 879 5.27 -41.84 -41.29
C GLN A 879 5.95 -42.77 -40.29
N GLN A 880 5.33 -43.94 -40.13
CA GLN A 880 5.99 -45.24 -39.88
C GLN A 880 6.85 -45.37 -38.59
N GLY A 881 6.19 -45.51 -37.45
CA GLY A 881 6.80 -46.05 -36.22
C GLY A 881 7.21 -47.54 -36.27
N GLU A 882 7.34 -48.17 -37.45
CA GLU A 882 7.52 -49.65 -37.54
C GLU A 882 8.77 -50.16 -38.26
N ARG A 883 9.55 -49.37 -39.03
CA ARG A 883 10.71 -49.92 -39.78
C ARG A 883 12.03 -49.14 -39.80
N GLN A 884 12.11 -47.89 -39.36
CA GLN A 884 13.42 -47.19 -39.27
C GLN A 884 13.92 -46.95 -37.85
N VAL A 885 13.06 -47.01 -36.83
CA VAL A 885 13.49 -47.05 -35.41
C VAL A 885 14.36 -48.30 -35.15
N MET A 886 14.10 -49.41 -35.86
CA MET A 886 14.85 -50.67 -35.78
C MET A 886 16.18 -50.71 -36.56
N GLN A 887 16.61 -49.62 -37.23
CA GLN A 887 17.91 -49.57 -37.93
C GLN A 887 18.67 -48.25 -37.74
N GLY A 888 18.02 -47.16 -37.32
CA GLY A 888 18.67 -45.89 -37.01
C GLY A 888 19.46 -45.87 -35.69
N PHE A 889 19.23 -46.84 -34.80
CA PHE A 889 19.86 -46.91 -33.48
C PHE A 889 21.22 -47.65 -33.44
N ASP A 890 21.56 -48.44 -34.46
CA ASP A 890 22.69 -49.38 -34.41
C ASP A 890 24.09 -48.79 -34.69
N ASN A 891 24.21 -47.56 -35.21
CA ASN A 891 25.44 -47.16 -35.94
C ASN A 891 26.09 -45.80 -35.60
N VAL A 892 25.76 -45.14 -34.48
CA VAL A 892 26.48 -43.89 -34.10
C VAL A 892 27.08 -43.91 -32.69
N HIS A 893 26.36 -44.33 -31.65
CA HIS A 893 26.88 -44.29 -30.28
C HIS A 893 26.55 -45.54 -29.46
N GLY A 894 27.58 -46.19 -28.91
CA GLY A 894 27.43 -47.18 -27.85
C GLY A 894 26.68 -46.55 -26.67
N ILE A 895 25.55 -47.16 -26.33
CA ILE A 895 24.43 -46.44 -25.73
C ILE A 895 24.64 -46.22 -24.21
N SER A 896 24.76 -44.95 -23.79
CA SER A 896 25.43 -44.52 -22.54
C SER A 896 24.65 -43.46 -21.72
N SER A 897 23.88 -43.92 -20.71
CA SER A 897 23.03 -43.08 -19.83
C SER A 897 22.16 -42.02 -20.56
N GLN A 898 21.74 -42.20 -21.81
CA GLN A 898 20.82 -43.23 -22.32
C GLN A 898 19.68 -43.64 -21.38
N GLY A 899 18.42 -43.61 -21.82
CA GLY A 899 17.85 -43.14 -23.10
C GLY A 899 17.88 -41.63 -23.33
N LEU A 900 18.92 -40.92 -22.83
CA LEU A 900 19.22 -39.49 -22.91
C LEU A 900 18.39 -38.50 -22.06
N LEU A 901 17.42 -38.82 -21.19
CA LEU A 901 16.86 -40.08 -20.67
C LEU A 901 15.38 -40.33 -21.01
N ASP A 902 14.44 -39.38 -21.11
CA ASP A 902 14.49 -37.90 -21.11
C ASP A 902 15.06 -37.22 -22.38
N GLU A 903 15.36 -37.95 -23.48
CA GLU A 903 15.50 -37.50 -24.90
C GLU A 903 14.30 -36.69 -25.46
N LEU A 904 13.43 -36.29 -24.56
CA LEU A 904 12.11 -36.83 -24.44
C LEU A 904 11.42 -35.81 -23.52
N GLN A 905 11.20 -36.06 -22.23
CA GLN A 905 10.14 -36.94 -21.78
C GLN A 905 8.88 -36.62 -22.61
N GLU A 906 8.55 -37.42 -23.61
CA GLU A 906 8.72 -37.10 -25.05
C GLU A 906 8.39 -35.70 -25.61
N ALA A 907 9.39 -35.02 -26.18
CA ALA A 907 9.29 -33.70 -26.83
C ALA A 907 8.59 -32.64 -25.93
N LEU A 908 9.02 -32.62 -24.67
CA LEU A 908 8.15 -32.58 -23.50
C LEU A 908 6.63 -32.65 -23.67
N GLU A 909 6.11 -33.88 -23.65
CA GLU A 909 4.70 -34.30 -23.78
C GLU A 909 4.02 -33.86 -25.10
N ASP A 910 4.74 -34.00 -26.23
CA ASP A 910 4.53 -33.36 -27.57
C ASP A 910 4.22 -31.86 -27.46
N ALA A 911 4.82 -31.24 -26.44
CA ALA A 911 4.75 -29.86 -26.03
C ALA A 911 3.33 -29.31 -25.79
N VAL A 912 3.34 -28.06 -25.36
CA VAL A 912 2.22 -27.14 -25.19
C VAL A 912 1.59 -26.74 -26.56
N LEU A 913 1.66 -27.63 -27.56
CA LEU A 913 1.03 -27.53 -28.88
C LEU A 913 0.56 -28.91 -29.39
N ASP A 914 -0.27 -29.60 -28.61
CA ASP A 914 -1.70 -29.40 -28.93
C ASP A 914 -2.43 -28.33 -28.13
N TYR A 915 -1.82 -27.88 -27.04
CA TYR A 915 -2.35 -26.83 -26.18
C TYR A 915 -2.44 -25.45 -26.88
N ARG A 916 -2.04 -25.34 -28.16
CA ARG A 916 -2.48 -24.29 -29.10
C ARG A 916 -3.12 -24.78 -30.40
N ARG A 917 -3.04 -26.07 -30.77
CA ARG A 917 -3.59 -26.61 -32.05
C ARG A 917 -5.11 -26.39 -32.13
N LYS A 918 -5.76 -26.12 -30.99
CA LYS A 918 -7.02 -25.38 -30.96
C LYS A 918 -7.02 -24.22 -29.96
N THR A 919 -6.71 -24.47 -28.68
CA THR A 919 -7.12 -23.71 -27.46
C THR A 919 -7.72 -22.31 -27.65
N PHE A 920 -8.99 -22.17 -28.04
CA PHE A 920 -9.85 -23.21 -28.63
C PHE A 920 -10.40 -22.74 -29.99
N ARG A 921 -10.93 -23.73 -30.72
CA ARG A 921 -11.47 -23.60 -32.08
C ARG A 921 -12.68 -22.68 -32.12
#